data_AF-A0A7D9I423-F1
#
_entry.id   AF-A0A7D9I423-F1
#
_cell.length_a   1.000
_cell.length_b   1.000
_cell.length_c   1.000
_cell.angle_alpha   90.00
_cell.angle_beta   90.00
_cell.angle_gamma   90.00
#
_symmetry.space_group_name_H-M   'P 1'
#
loop_
_entity.id
_entity.type
_entity.pdbx_description
1 polymer ?
#
loop_
_entity_poly.entity_id
_entity_poly.type
_entity_poly.pdbx_seq_one_letter_code
_entity_poly.pdbx_strand_id
1 'polypeptide(L)'
;MLKEMKFDEQQIKYIKKKIIGICIRTSYYVFCQRNKDRNKNAFGEAHHNLIQSILEYHHIPDHIKNVIKSLYTDFKTSVITSEFRTPFITVGRGVLQGDCLSPLLFNMCFNTFIQHIKADKYRQFGFMFNFLDPIHWFQFADDAAVITGQDYENQHLLNRFTIWCQWSNMIIRVDKCSTFGIKKILTKSVQYLPKLLINNGLIPTIQMGESFKYLERFFDFDMSDQEHKSELMSLIDELMSDIDHKPLHPKNKLILYNRYVLSKISWHLTVAPLSKTWVTETIDSVINQYIRKWLEIPISGTLNAIKRHVQFERQSKGLQEQTKKCEKLKFMRDWLGQAANKRLGLLIKQKILESEIALLNREMQHLTKIQELQSQLNKEILQLEEQNNNKISEIQQLQEKENHMSNETQEVQQLKSHIQQLGEERNYMNNAIQKLQRENSDISNEMQQHQEETILTSNERQLLQPESHDEIQQLQERNNGKSREIQQLQEEKDHINGEVQELQQDKIEMNNEILQLQDQNSNKSSEIRQLQEEKDHINGKVQELQQEKIEINNEILQLQEQNSNKSSEIQQLQEQKNRTSNEIQELQQEKRQMKNEILQLQDQNSNKSSEIRQLQEEKDHINGKVQELQQEKIEINNEILQLQEQNSNKSSEIQQLQEQKNRTSNEIQELQQEKRQMKNEILQLQDQNSNKSSEI
;
A
#
# COMPACT_ATOMS: atom_id res chain seq x y z
N MET A 1 3.69 17.40 4.48
CA MET A 1 3.60 16.33 3.47
C MET A 1 4.90 15.54 3.28
N LEU A 2 5.75 15.75 2.26
CA LEU A 2 6.87 14.83 1.95
C LEU A 2 8.06 14.81 2.95
N LYS A 3 8.13 15.70 3.95
CA LYS A 3 9.12 15.54 5.07
C LYS A 3 8.50 15.36 6.45
N GLU A 4 7.17 15.39 6.58
CA GLU A 4 6.55 14.57 7.65
C GLU A 4 6.73 13.08 7.34
N MET A 5 6.97 12.73 6.07
CA MET A 5 7.17 11.38 5.54
C MET A 5 8.62 10.90 5.38
N LYS A 6 9.64 11.64 5.85
CA LYS A 6 11.06 11.21 5.85
C LYS A 6 11.58 10.71 4.48
N PHE A 7 11.29 11.41 3.38
CA PHE A 7 11.89 11.05 2.09
C PHE A 7 13.35 11.53 1.98
N ASP A 8 14.26 10.60 1.71
CA ASP A 8 15.69 10.83 1.44
C ASP A 8 15.91 11.65 0.14
N GLU A 9 17.07 12.26 -0.04
CA GLU A 9 17.45 13.03 -1.24
C GLU A 9 17.27 12.21 -2.53
N GLN A 10 17.57 10.90 -2.45
CA GLN A 10 17.32 9.96 -3.55
C GLN A 10 15.83 9.73 -3.82
N GLN A 11 14.99 9.73 -2.78
CA GLN A 11 13.54 9.59 -2.89
C GLN A 11 12.91 10.89 -3.42
N ILE A 12 13.41 12.06 -3.03
CA ILE A 12 13.02 13.35 -3.63
C ILE A 12 13.41 13.39 -5.11
N LYS A 13 14.59 12.86 -5.48
CA LYS A 13 15.03 12.72 -6.88
C LYS A 13 14.19 11.68 -7.65
N TYR A 14 13.71 10.63 -7.00
CA TYR A 14 12.79 9.63 -7.55
C TYR A 14 11.38 10.22 -7.77
N ILE A 15 10.88 10.98 -6.79
CA ILE A 15 9.64 11.76 -6.84
C ILE A 15 9.71 12.76 -8.00
N LYS A 16 10.78 13.55 -8.11
CA LYS A 16 11.02 14.44 -9.28
C LYS A 16 11.13 13.69 -10.61
N LYS A 17 11.56 12.42 -10.60
CA LYS A 17 11.70 11.57 -11.81
C LYS A 17 10.39 10.91 -12.27
N LYS A 18 9.39 10.74 -11.40
CA LYS A 18 8.14 9.99 -11.67
C LYS A 18 6.84 10.79 -11.50
N ILE A 19 6.86 12.00 -10.94
CA ILE A 19 5.66 12.84 -10.89
C ILE A 19 5.36 13.38 -12.30
N ILE A 20 4.22 12.97 -12.83
CA ILE A 20 3.51 13.65 -13.93
C ILE A 20 2.19 14.27 -13.41
N GLY A 21 1.89 14.18 -12.11
CA GLY A 21 0.59 14.57 -11.56
C GLY A 21 0.67 15.43 -10.30
N ILE A 22 0.10 16.61 -10.44
CA ILE A 22 -0.54 17.52 -9.47
C ILE A 22 -0.47 17.12 -7.99
N CYS A 23 0.22 17.93 -7.19
CA CYS A 23 -0.09 18.13 -5.78
C CYS A 23 -1.33 19.04 -5.72
N ILE A 24 -2.49 18.46 -5.44
CA ILE A 24 -3.63 19.26 -5.02
C ILE A 24 -3.43 19.48 -3.55
N ARG A 25 -3.03 20.70 -3.19
CA ARG A 25 -3.29 21.18 -1.85
C ARG A 25 -4.80 21.40 -1.78
N THR A 26 -5.55 20.39 -1.38
CA THR A 26 -6.87 20.60 -0.80
C THR A 26 -6.63 20.95 0.65
N SER A 27 -6.10 22.15 0.91
CA SER A 27 -6.26 22.69 2.25
C SER A 27 -7.74 22.90 2.47
N TYR A 28 -8.43 21.85 2.93
CA TYR A 28 -9.66 22.05 3.65
C TYR A 28 -9.23 22.77 4.91
N TYR A 29 -9.40 24.07 4.86
CA TYR A 29 -10.26 24.65 5.87
C TYR A 29 -11.63 24.69 5.23
N VAL A 30 -12.54 23.83 5.66
CA VAL A 30 -13.98 24.04 5.42
C VAL A 30 -14.29 25.45 5.92
N PHE A 31 -14.66 26.34 5.01
CA PHE A 31 -15.09 27.72 5.25
C PHE A 31 -15.78 28.20 3.95
N CYS A 32 -16.94 27.66 3.64
CA CYS A 32 -17.80 28.08 2.52
C CYS A 32 -17.87 29.62 2.33
N GLN A 33 -17.96 30.10 1.08
CA GLN A 33 -18.81 31.27 0.83
C GLN A 33 -19.41 31.36 -0.58
N ARG A 34 -20.71 31.68 -0.60
CA ARG A 34 -21.32 32.60 -1.57
C ARG A 34 -21.75 33.82 -0.75
N ASN A 35 -21.25 34.98 -1.13
CA ASN A 35 -21.49 36.32 -0.56
C ASN A 35 -20.97 36.59 0.87
N LYS A 36 -20.16 37.66 0.95
CA LYS A 36 -19.78 38.52 2.09
C LYS A 36 -20.33 38.09 3.46
N ASP A 37 -19.42 37.94 4.43
CA ASP A 37 -19.61 37.56 5.85
C ASP A 37 -18.90 36.27 6.31
N ARG A 38 -17.61 36.47 6.62
CA ARG A 38 -16.81 35.95 7.74
C ARG A 38 -17.16 34.55 8.30
N ASN A 39 -16.17 33.68 8.15
CA ASN A 39 -15.76 32.59 9.03
C ASN A 39 -16.69 31.38 9.36
N LYS A 40 -16.53 30.25 8.66
CA LYS A 40 -17.18 28.95 8.98
C LYS A 40 -16.14 27.85 9.17
N ASN A 41 -16.06 27.10 10.27
CA ASN A 41 -15.01 26.08 10.52
C ASN A 41 -15.43 24.64 10.13
N ALA A 42 -14.48 23.73 9.82
CA ALA A 42 -14.77 22.30 9.50
C ALA A 42 -15.49 21.54 10.58
N PHE A 43 -15.06 21.75 11.82
CA PHE A 43 -15.74 21.21 12.98
C PHE A 43 -17.19 21.70 13.10
N GLY A 44 -17.55 22.86 12.51
CA GLY A 44 -18.91 23.42 12.54
C GLY A 44 -19.89 22.85 11.50
N GLU A 45 -19.42 22.11 10.50
CA GLU A 45 -20.25 21.62 9.38
C GLU A 45 -20.66 20.15 9.52
N ALA A 46 -20.02 19.38 10.39
CA ALA A 46 -20.36 17.97 10.60
C ALA A 46 -21.81 17.82 11.12
N HIS A 47 -22.68 17.18 10.35
CA HIS A 47 -24.08 17.00 10.72
C HIS A 47 -24.22 15.96 11.86
N HIS A 48 -25.11 16.19 12.84
CA HIS A 48 -25.28 15.25 13.95
C HIS A 48 -25.78 13.87 13.49
N ASN A 49 -26.65 13.83 12.48
CA ASN A 49 -27.05 12.56 11.83
C ASN A 49 -25.86 11.79 11.25
N LEU A 50 -24.89 12.48 10.65
CA LEU A 50 -23.69 11.85 10.12
C LEU A 50 -22.92 11.16 11.26
N ILE A 51 -22.74 11.86 12.39
CA ILE A 51 -22.10 11.29 13.59
C ILE A 51 -22.82 10.02 14.03
N GLN A 52 -24.16 10.04 14.10
CA GLN A 52 -24.94 8.86 14.48
C GLN A 52 -24.72 7.69 13.49
N SER A 53 -24.81 7.94 12.18
CA SER A 53 -24.58 6.92 11.15
C SER A 53 -23.16 6.33 11.19
N ILE A 54 -22.15 7.12 11.57
CA ILE A 54 -20.77 6.65 11.68
C ILE A 54 -20.58 5.75 12.90
N LEU A 55 -21.23 6.08 14.02
CA LEU A 55 -21.20 5.23 15.21
C LEU A 55 -21.84 3.87 14.92
N GLU A 56 -22.88 3.84 14.10
CA GLU A 56 -23.50 2.61 13.58
C GLU A 56 -22.55 1.87 12.63
N TYR A 57 -21.92 2.58 11.68
CA TYR A 57 -20.94 2.02 10.75
C TYR A 57 -19.75 1.34 11.43
N HIS A 58 -19.28 1.90 12.55
CA HIS A 58 -18.17 1.34 13.34
C HIS A 58 -18.63 0.33 14.41
N HIS A 59 -19.89 -0.09 14.42
CA HIS A 59 -20.45 -1.05 15.37
C HIS A 59 -20.22 -0.67 16.85
N ILE A 60 -20.31 0.62 17.16
CA ILE A 60 -20.16 1.11 18.54
C ILE A 60 -21.34 0.63 19.39
N PRO A 61 -21.12 0.10 20.61
CA PRO A 61 -22.19 -0.36 21.50
C PRO A 61 -23.28 0.68 21.76
N ASP A 62 -24.54 0.23 21.85
CA ASP A 62 -25.71 1.12 21.97
C ASP A 62 -25.66 2.07 23.16
N HIS A 63 -25.14 1.61 24.31
CA HIS A 63 -25.01 2.46 25.49
C HIS A 63 -24.07 3.65 25.26
N ILE A 64 -22.96 3.47 24.53
CA ILE A 64 -22.04 4.56 24.16
C ILE A 64 -22.70 5.48 23.13
N LYS A 65 -23.38 4.91 22.13
CA LYS A 65 -24.12 5.70 21.13
C LYS A 65 -25.15 6.62 21.78
N ASN A 66 -25.88 6.13 22.78
CA ASN A 66 -26.88 6.91 23.51
C ASN A 66 -26.25 8.05 24.31
N VAL A 67 -25.09 7.82 24.96
CA VAL A 67 -24.35 8.88 25.64
C VAL A 67 -23.91 9.95 24.65
N ILE A 68 -23.30 9.58 23.53
CA ILE A 68 -22.86 10.53 22.52
C ILE A 68 -24.05 11.29 21.93
N LYS A 69 -25.14 10.59 21.61
CA LYS A 69 -26.38 11.21 21.13
C LYS A 69 -26.93 12.21 22.15
N SER A 70 -26.93 11.89 23.43
CA SER A 70 -27.39 12.81 24.48
C SER A 70 -26.54 14.08 24.56
N LEU A 71 -25.22 14.01 24.32
CA LEU A 71 -24.34 15.18 24.30
C LEU A 71 -24.65 16.15 23.16
N TYR A 72 -25.09 15.62 22.00
CA TYR A 72 -25.43 16.42 20.83
C TYR A 72 -26.91 16.80 20.72
N THR A 73 -27.79 16.22 21.55
CA THR A 73 -29.25 16.51 21.52
C THR A 73 -29.57 17.77 22.32
N ASP A 74 -30.27 18.74 21.69
CA ASP A 74 -30.63 20.05 22.28
C ASP A 74 -29.43 20.81 22.90
N PHE A 75 -28.23 20.61 22.35
CA PHE A 75 -27.06 21.32 22.84
C PHE A 75 -27.20 22.83 22.59
N LYS A 76 -27.01 23.62 23.66
CA LYS A 76 -27.13 25.07 23.64
C LYS A 76 -25.85 25.70 24.17
N THR A 77 -25.34 26.68 23.46
CA THR A 77 -24.16 27.45 23.85
C THR A 77 -24.52 28.92 24.09
N SER A 78 -23.77 29.60 24.94
CA SER A 78 -23.91 31.05 25.20
C SER A 78 -22.52 31.65 25.22
N VAL A 79 -22.32 32.71 24.45
CA VAL A 79 -21.04 33.41 24.38
C VAL A 79 -21.04 34.49 25.45
N ILE A 80 -20.07 34.43 26.36
CA ILE A 80 -19.87 35.40 27.42
C ILE A 80 -18.62 36.21 27.06
N THR A 81 -18.78 37.50 26.84
CA THR A 81 -17.68 38.46 26.75
C THR A 81 -17.64 39.28 28.05
N SER A 82 -16.62 40.12 28.21
CA SER A 82 -16.54 41.07 29.35
C SER A 82 -17.70 42.07 29.37
N GLU A 83 -18.36 42.29 28.23
CA GLU A 83 -19.37 43.34 28.05
C GLU A 83 -20.80 42.79 27.96
N PHE A 84 -20.98 41.57 27.43
CA PHE A 84 -22.32 41.00 27.26
C PHE A 84 -22.32 39.48 27.26
N ARG A 85 -23.51 38.92 27.52
CA ARG A 85 -23.81 37.50 27.38
C ARG A 85 -24.89 37.31 26.33
N THR A 86 -24.67 36.44 25.36
CA THR A 86 -25.70 36.08 24.38
C THR A 86 -26.78 35.20 25.01
N PRO A 87 -28.02 35.25 24.53
CA PRO A 87 -29.00 34.19 24.78
C PRO A 87 -28.45 32.80 24.40
N PHE A 88 -29.09 31.75 24.89
CA PHE A 88 -28.74 30.38 24.49
C PHE A 88 -28.98 30.19 23.00
N ILE A 89 -27.90 29.83 22.30
CA ILE A 89 -27.86 29.52 20.87
C ILE A 89 -27.89 27.99 20.76
N THR A 90 -28.95 27.45 20.18
CA THR A 90 -29.03 26.01 19.89
C THR A 90 -28.05 25.67 18.76
N VAL A 91 -27.17 24.71 19.00
CA VAL A 91 -26.20 24.23 18.02
C VAL A 91 -26.84 23.13 17.20
N GLY A 92 -27.27 23.46 15.98
CA GLY A 92 -27.90 22.50 15.07
C GLY A 92 -26.93 21.69 14.20
N ARG A 93 -25.66 22.09 14.12
CA ARG A 93 -24.62 21.45 13.31
C ARG A 93 -23.24 21.64 13.92
N GLY A 94 -22.34 20.72 13.58
CA GLY A 94 -20.96 20.72 14.01
C GLY A 94 -20.71 19.89 15.25
N VAL A 95 -19.45 19.48 15.41
CA VAL A 95 -18.94 18.92 16.66
C VAL A 95 -18.61 20.05 17.65
N LEU A 96 -18.60 19.73 18.94
CA LEU A 96 -18.39 20.70 20.01
C LEU A 96 -16.91 21.10 20.07
N GLN A 97 -16.60 22.37 19.79
CA GLN A 97 -15.23 22.84 19.86
C GLN A 97 -14.76 22.94 21.32
N GLY A 98 -13.58 22.38 21.62
CA GLY A 98 -13.02 22.32 22.97
C GLY A 98 -13.38 21.05 23.75
N ASP A 99 -14.32 20.24 23.23
CA ASP A 99 -14.60 18.91 23.78
C ASP A 99 -13.52 17.89 23.37
N CYS A 100 -13.17 16.98 24.28
CA CYS A 100 -12.13 15.98 24.06
C CYS A 100 -12.54 14.88 23.08
N LEU A 101 -13.83 14.61 22.93
CA LEU A 101 -14.34 13.55 22.04
C LEU A 101 -14.50 14.04 20.60
N SER A 102 -14.78 15.32 20.41
CA SER A 102 -15.08 15.95 19.12
C SER A 102 -14.00 15.75 18.04
N PRO A 103 -12.67 15.87 18.31
CA PRO A 103 -11.64 15.56 17.31
C PRO A 103 -11.66 14.11 16.84
N LEU A 104 -11.95 13.17 17.75
CA LEU A 104 -12.03 11.75 17.42
C LEU A 104 -13.25 11.47 16.55
N LEU A 105 -14.41 12.01 16.91
CA LEU A 105 -15.64 11.87 16.11
C LEU A 105 -15.45 12.44 14.70
N PHE A 106 -14.83 13.62 14.59
CA PHE A 106 -14.51 14.21 13.31
C PHE A 106 -13.58 13.32 12.46
N ASN A 107 -12.54 12.75 13.07
CA ASN A 107 -11.65 11.81 12.37
C ASN A 107 -12.38 10.52 11.97
N MET A 108 -13.31 10.01 12.78
CA MET A 108 -14.14 8.87 12.41
C MET A 108 -15.01 9.18 11.17
N CYS A 109 -15.54 10.40 11.06
CA CYS A 109 -16.25 10.84 9.85
C CYS A 109 -15.37 10.67 8.63
N PHE A 110 -14.19 11.30 8.61
CA PHE A 110 -13.27 11.22 7.47
C PHE A 110 -12.76 9.81 7.20
N ASN A 111 -12.61 8.99 8.24
CA ASN A 111 -12.14 7.62 8.10
C ASN A 111 -13.05 6.76 7.19
N THR A 112 -14.36 7.06 7.11
CA THR A 112 -15.27 6.40 6.15
C THR A 112 -14.82 6.60 4.69
N PHE A 113 -14.39 7.82 4.34
CA PHE A 113 -13.83 8.11 3.03
C PHE A 113 -12.45 7.48 2.83
N ILE A 114 -11.58 7.56 3.84
CA ILE A 114 -10.24 6.98 3.77
C ILE A 114 -10.29 5.46 3.54
N GLN A 115 -11.25 4.77 4.16
CA GLN A 115 -11.48 3.35 3.91
C GLN A 115 -11.96 3.08 2.49
N HIS A 116 -12.83 3.92 1.93
CA HIS A 116 -13.30 3.80 0.55
C HIS A 116 -12.15 3.91 -0.47
N ILE A 117 -11.25 4.89 -0.30
CA ILE A 117 -10.12 5.11 -1.22
C ILE A 117 -8.95 4.13 -1.00
N LYS A 118 -8.99 3.31 0.06
CA LYS A 118 -8.02 2.23 0.31
C LYS A 118 -8.33 0.94 -0.47
N ALA A 119 -9.50 0.84 -1.09
CA ALA A 119 -9.85 -0.29 -1.95
C ALA A 119 -8.86 -0.45 -3.12
N ASP A 120 -8.60 -1.69 -3.55
CA ASP A 120 -7.54 -2.02 -4.52
C ASP A 120 -7.64 -1.26 -5.84
N LYS A 121 -8.87 -0.98 -6.29
CA LYS A 121 -9.15 -0.18 -7.50
C LYS A 121 -8.56 1.23 -7.49
N TYR A 122 -8.32 1.82 -6.32
CA TYR A 122 -7.73 3.16 -6.17
C TYR A 122 -6.25 3.12 -5.80
N ARG A 123 -5.75 1.97 -5.30
CA ARG A 123 -4.34 1.82 -4.93
C ARG A 123 -3.40 2.02 -6.12
N GLN A 124 -3.83 1.62 -7.32
CA GLN A 124 -3.07 1.82 -8.55
C GLN A 124 -2.74 3.28 -8.87
N PHE A 125 -3.50 4.25 -8.34
CA PHE A 125 -3.25 5.69 -8.54
C PHE A 125 -2.18 6.26 -7.60
N GLY A 126 -1.78 5.50 -6.57
CA GLY A 126 -0.82 5.93 -5.57
C GLY A 126 0.63 5.69 -5.97
N PHE A 127 1.53 6.44 -5.34
CA PHE A 127 2.96 6.23 -5.52
C PHE A 127 3.46 5.15 -4.58
N MET A 128 4.17 4.17 -5.14
CA MET A 128 4.87 3.15 -4.38
C MET A 128 6.22 3.67 -3.90
N PHE A 129 6.45 3.61 -2.59
CA PHE A 129 7.71 4.05 -1.97
C PHE A 129 8.36 2.88 -1.23
N ASN A 130 9.57 2.49 -1.62
CA ASN A 130 10.45 1.56 -0.88
C ASN A 130 9.70 0.49 -0.05
N PHE A 131 8.84 -0.31 -0.71
CA PHE A 131 8.06 -1.42 -0.13
C PHE A 131 6.79 -1.08 0.69
N LEU A 132 6.32 0.18 0.69
CA LEU A 132 5.03 0.57 1.28
C LEU A 132 3.88 0.45 0.27
N ASP A 133 2.66 0.24 0.80
CA ASP A 133 1.42 0.34 0.03
C ASP A 133 1.39 1.67 -0.74
N PRO A 134 0.92 1.68 -2.00
CA PRO A 134 0.77 2.90 -2.79
C PRO A 134 -0.02 3.97 -2.03
N ILE A 135 0.55 5.17 -1.90
CA ILE A 135 -0.08 6.30 -1.19
C ILE A 135 -0.48 7.37 -2.20
N HIS A 136 -1.76 7.75 -2.18
CA HIS A 136 -2.32 8.83 -3.01
C HIS A 136 -2.99 9.95 -2.21
N TRP A 137 -3.29 9.74 -0.92
CA TRP A 137 -4.05 10.67 -0.07
C TRP A 137 -3.39 10.92 1.27
N PHE A 138 -3.28 12.19 1.64
CA PHE A 138 -2.76 12.69 2.91
C PHE A 138 -3.87 13.46 3.62
N GLN A 139 -4.17 13.13 4.87
CA GLN A 139 -5.23 13.76 5.64
C GLN A 139 -4.70 14.13 7.02
N PHE A 140 -4.87 15.39 7.42
CA PHE A 140 -4.64 15.86 8.77
C PHE A 140 -5.81 16.73 9.22
N ALA A 141 -6.63 16.22 10.13
CA ALA A 141 -7.91 16.84 10.49
C ALA A 141 -8.72 17.17 9.23
N ASP A 142 -9.01 18.44 8.96
CA ASP A 142 -9.62 18.88 7.71
C ASP A 142 -8.62 18.93 6.55
N ASP A 143 -7.42 19.49 6.73
CA ASP A 143 -6.41 19.63 5.66
C ASP A 143 -6.10 18.29 4.94
N ALA A 144 -6.34 18.24 3.63
CA ALA A 144 -6.01 17.09 2.81
C ALA A 144 -5.00 17.44 1.71
N ALA A 145 -4.39 16.41 1.15
CA ALA A 145 -3.65 16.55 -0.08
C ALA A 145 -3.68 15.26 -0.87
N VAL A 146 -3.84 15.43 -2.18
CA VAL A 146 -3.93 14.33 -3.14
C VAL A 146 -2.74 14.42 -4.08
N ILE A 147 -2.05 13.30 -4.26
CA ILE A 147 -0.88 13.20 -5.12
C ILE A 147 -0.98 11.90 -5.92
N THR A 148 -1.10 12.00 -7.25
CA THR A 148 -1.17 10.85 -8.17
C THR A 148 -0.20 11.00 -9.35
N GLY A 149 -0.08 9.95 -10.17
CA GLY A 149 0.79 9.94 -11.34
C GLY A 149 0.29 10.82 -12.49
N GLN A 150 -1.04 10.93 -12.65
CA GLN A 150 -1.68 11.62 -13.77
C GLN A 150 -2.81 12.57 -13.32
N ASP A 151 -3.09 13.60 -14.12
CA ASP A 151 -4.17 14.56 -13.88
C ASP A 151 -5.55 13.89 -13.80
N TYR A 152 -5.81 12.88 -14.65
CA TYR A 152 -7.10 12.18 -14.69
C TYR A 152 -7.35 11.38 -13.40
N GLU A 153 -6.31 10.81 -12.78
CA GLU A 153 -6.38 10.02 -11.55
C GLU A 153 -6.73 10.93 -10.37
N ASN A 154 -6.06 12.09 -10.31
CA ASN A 154 -6.34 13.16 -9.37
C ASN A 154 -7.80 13.64 -9.49
N GLN A 155 -8.26 13.90 -10.72
CA GLN A 155 -9.65 14.29 -10.96
C GLN A 155 -10.63 13.18 -10.55
N HIS A 156 -10.30 11.91 -10.77
CA HIS A 156 -11.14 10.79 -10.36
C HIS A 156 -11.28 10.72 -8.83
N LEU A 157 -10.17 10.85 -8.09
CA LEU A 157 -10.18 10.87 -6.62
C LEU A 157 -10.94 12.10 -6.09
N LEU A 158 -10.77 13.27 -6.69
CA LEU A 158 -11.54 14.48 -6.36
C LEU A 158 -13.04 14.28 -6.59
N ASN A 159 -13.45 13.63 -7.68
CA ASN A 159 -14.84 13.35 -7.97
C ASN A 159 -15.44 12.43 -6.88
N ARG A 160 -14.68 11.40 -6.45
CA ARG A 160 -15.11 10.52 -5.35
C ARG A 160 -15.21 11.28 -4.03
N PHE A 161 -14.26 12.15 -3.74
CA PHE A 161 -14.31 12.99 -2.56
C PHE A 161 -15.51 13.95 -2.60
N THR A 162 -15.81 14.53 -3.76
CA THR A 162 -16.97 15.40 -3.97
C THR A 162 -18.29 14.67 -3.69
N ILE A 163 -18.44 13.44 -4.19
CA ILE A 163 -19.61 12.61 -3.91
C ILE A 163 -19.73 12.31 -2.41
N TRP A 164 -18.61 11.98 -1.75
CA TRP A 164 -18.61 11.74 -0.32
C TRP A 164 -18.96 13.01 0.49
N CYS A 165 -18.47 14.18 0.07
CA CYS A 165 -18.86 15.46 0.65
C CYS A 165 -20.36 15.74 0.50
N GLN A 166 -20.94 15.45 -0.67
CA GLN A 166 -22.38 15.57 -0.90
C GLN A 166 -23.17 14.64 0.02
N TRP A 167 -22.74 13.38 0.15
CA TRP A 167 -23.37 12.40 1.05
C TRP A 167 -23.27 12.82 2.53
N SER A 168 -22.11 13.29 2.96
CA SER A 168 -21.85 13.73 4.33
C SER A 168 -22.37 15.14 4.64
N ASN A 169 -22.94 15.82 3.63
CA ASN A 169 -23.41 17.21 3.71
C ASN A 169 -22.29 18.20 4.12
N MET A 170 -21.06 17.92 3.70
CA MET A 170 -19.90 18.79 3.88
C MET A 170 -19.60 19.55 2.60
N ILE A 171 -19.17 20.81 2.74
CA ILE A 171 -18.94 21.71 1.60
C ILE A 171 -17.44 21.92 1.38
N ILE A 172 -17.01 21.75 0.13
CA ILE A 172 -15.63 22.00 -0.30
C ILE A 172 -15.43 23.48 -0.62
N ARG A 173 -14.37 24.08 -0.07
CA ARG A 173 -13.90 25.41 -0.45
C ARG A 173 -12.94 25.39 -1.62
N VAL A 174 -13.40 25.79 -2.79
CA VAL A 174 -12.52 25.86 -3.96
C VAL A 174 -11.48 26.98 -3.84
N ASP A 175 -11.78 28.07 -3.13
CA ASP A 175 -10.90 29.24 -2.99
C ASP A 175 -9.66 29.01 -2.10
N LYS A 176 -9.71 28.01 -1.21
CA LYS A 176 -8.56 27.57 -0.41
C LYS A 176 -7.86 26.33 -0.97
N CYS A 177 -8.40 25.77 -2.04
CA CYS A 177 -7.74 24.71 -2.78
C CYS A 177 -6.73 25.33 -3.73
N SER A 178 -5.58 24.70 -3.87
CA SER A 178 -4.59 25.07 -4.88
C SER A 178 -4.03 23.83 -5.56
N THR A 179 -3.82 23.89 -6.86
CA THR A 179 -3.21 22.81 -7.63
C THR A 179 -1.79 23.18 -8.06
N PHE A 180 -0.90 22.19 -8.00
CA PHE A 180 0.51 22.36 -8.31
C PHE A 180 1.02 21.18 -9.13
N GLY A 181 1.37 21.37 -10.40
CA GLY A 181 1.78 20.28 -11.29
C GLY A 181 3.28 20.27 -11.58
N ILE A 182 3.88 19.08 -11.57
CA ILE A 182 5.22 18.86 -12.12
C ILE A 182 5.13 17.76 -13.18
N LYS A 183 5.68 18.00 -14.37
CA LYS A 183 5.74 17.02 -15.43
C LYS A 183 7.17 16.86 -15.90
N LYS A 184 7.58 15.62 -16.14
CA LYS A 184 8.88 15.34 -16.74
C LYS A 184 8.76 15.35 -18.26
N ILE A 185 9.53 16.21 -18.91
CA ILE A 185 9.67 16.27 -20.36
C ILE A 185 11.11 15.84 -20.68
N LEU A 186 11.27 14.71 -21.37
CA LEU A 186 12.57 14.09 -21.63
C LEU A 186 13.35 13.81 -20.32
N THR A 187 14.39 14.60 -20.03
CA THR A 187 15.25 14.49 -18.86
C THR A 187 15.06 15.63 -17.84
N LYS A 188 14.28 16.66 -18.17
CA LYS A 188 14.04 17.83 -17.33
C LYS A 188 12.64 17.78 -16.72
N SER A 189 12.55 18.03 -15.42
CA SER A 189 11.27 18.31 -14.76
C SER A 189 10.88 19.76 -15.08
N VAL A 190 9.60 20.00 -15.34
CA VAL A 190 9.04 21.32 -15.64
C VAL A 190 7.74 21.48 -14.84
N GLN A 191 7.52 22.65 -14.24
CA GLN A 191 6.25 22.98 -13.59
C GLN A 191 5.18 23.26 -14.66
N TYR A 192 3.96 22.78 -14.45
CA TYR A 192 2.82 23.09 -15.30
C TYR A 192 1.60 23.44 -14.45
N LEU A 193 0.63 24.13 -15.07
CA LEU A 193 -0.61 24.58 -14.43
C LEU A 193 -1.73 23.56 -14.70
N PRO A 194 -2.11 22.74 -13.71
CA PRO A 194 -3.08 21.69 -13.95
C PRO A 194 -4.50 22.21 -13.87
N LYS A 195 -5.38 21.70 -14.74
CA LYS A 195 -6.78 22.15 -14.81
C LYS A 195 -7.69 21.13 -14.16
N LEU A 196 -7.86 21.24 -12.85
CA LEU A 196 -8.77 20.38 -12.08
C LEU A 196 -10.04 21.11 -11.68
N LEU A 197 -11.13 20.34 -11.59
CA LEU A 197 -12.47 20.84 -11.35
C LEU A 197 -13.03 20.24 -10.05
N ILE A 198 -13.70 21.06 -9.24
CA ILE A 198 -14.54 20.62 -8.12
C ILE A 198 -15.89 21.31 -8.25
N ASN A 199 -16.99 20.54 -8.24
CA ASN A 199 -18.35 21.08 -8.43
C ASN A 199 -18.47 21.99 -9.67
N ASN A 200 -17.81 21.64 -10.77
CA ASN A 200 -17.70 22.42 -12.01
C ASN A 200 -16.99 23.78 -11.90
N GLY A 201 -16.39 24.10 -10.75
CA GLY A 201 -15.49 25.25 -10.57
C GLY A 201 -14.02 24.83 -10.74
N LEU A 202 -13.24 25.66 -11.44
CA LEU A 202 -11.79 25.46 -11.61
C LEU A 202 -11.06 25.77 -10.29
N ILE A 203 -10.19 24.86 -9.86
CA ILE A 203 -9.34 25.10 -8.69
C ILE A 203 -8.22 26.09 -9.07
N PRO A 204 -7.93 27.11 -8.24
CA PRO A 204 -6.80 28.01 -8.43
C PRO A 204 -5.47 27.25 -8.61
N THR A 205 -4.67 27.63 -9.61
CA THR A 205 -3.35 27.07 -9.86
C THR A 205 -2.26 27.95 -9.26
N ILE A 206 -1.25 27.35 -8.66
CA ILE A 206 -0.04 28.05 -8.21
C ILE A 206 0.77 28.50 -9.43
N GLN A 207 1.18 29.77 -9.49
CA GLN A 207 1.92 30.28 -10.64
C GLN A 207 3.34 29.69 -10.69
N MET A 208 4.00 29.88 -11.83
CA MET A 208 5.36 29.38 -12.05
C MET A 208 6.34 30.03 -11.07
N GLY A 209 7.08 29.22 -10.32
CA GLY A 209 8.06 29.70 -9.34
C GLY A 209 7.48 30.15 -8.00
N GLU A 210 6.15 30.13 -7.83
CA GLU A 210 5.51 30.35 -6.53
C GLU A 210 5.52 29.07 -5.68
N SER A 211 5.39 29.24 -4.36
CA SER A 211 5.32 28.16 -3.39
C SER A 211 3.94 28.02 -2.76
N PHE A 212 3.72 26.90 -2.07
CA PHE A 212 2.57 26.72 -1.18
C PHE A 212 2.94 26.15 0.18
N LYS A 213 2.13 26.50 1.18
CA LYS A 213 2.33 26.15 2.60
C LYS A 213 1.47 25.00 3.13
N TYR A 214 1.86 23.73 3.07
CA TYR A 214 1.07 22.64 3.68
C TYR A 214 1.59 22.25 5.08
N LEU A 215 0.70 22.21 6.09
CA LEU A 215 1.03 21.96 7.50
C LEU A 215 2.22 22.80 8.00
N GLU A 216 2.13 24.12 7.75
CA GLU A 216 3.16 25.10 8.08
C GLU A 216 4.53 24.90 7.40
N ARG A 217 4.56 24.17 6.28
CA ARG A 217 5.77 24.04 5.47
C ARG A 217 5.56 24.42 4.01
N PHE A 218 6.53 25.17 3.50
CA PHE A 218 6.59 25.60 2.12
C PHE A 218 7.09 24.50 1.20
N PHE A 219 6.49 24.48 0.02
CA PHE A 219 6.80 23.60 -1.10
C PHE A 219 6.84 24.46 -2.36
N ASP A 220 7.98 24.49 -3.02
CA ASP A 220 8.21 25.11 -4.31
C ASP A 220 8.58 24.03 -5.35
N PHE A 221 8.77 24.46 -6.61
CA PHE A 221 9.19 23.57 -7.68
C PHE A 221 10.55 22.92 -7.45
N ASP A 222 11.50 23.68 -6.90
CA ASP A 222 12.83 23.18 -6.63
C ASP A 222 12.91 22.28 -5.38
N MET A 223 11.81 22.17 -4.63
CA MET A 223 11.73 21.53 -3.31
C MET A 223 12.80 22.09 -2.36
N SER A 224 13.11 23.37 -2.52
CA SER A 224 14.05 24.14 -1.71
C SER A 224 13.40 24.49 -0.37
N ASP A 225 14.21 24.50 0.69
CA ASP A 225 13.75 24.96 2.00
C ASP A 225 14.06 26.45 2.22
N GLN A 226 14.43 27.22 1.19
CA GLN A 226 14.85 28.62 1.31
C GLN A 226 13.75 29.53 1.88
N GLU A 227 12.53 29.42 1.38
CA GLU A 227 11.42 30.25 1.87
C GLU A 227 11.04 29.90 3.32
N HIS A 228 11.02 28.60 3.63
CA HIS A 228 10.84 28.12 5.01
C HIS A 228 11.93 28.62 5.96
N LYS A 229 13.18 28.69 5.49
CA LYS A 229 14.30 29.27 6.25
C LYS A 229 14.09 30.76 6.50
N SER A 230 13.63 31.51 5.49
CA SER A 230 13.36 32.95 5.61
C SER A 230 12.26 33.23 6.63
N GLU A 231 11.11 32.53 6.55
CA GLU A 231 10.01 32.70 7.51
C GLU A 231 10.42 32.28 8.93
N LEU A 232 11.19 31.20 9.06
CA LEU A 232 11.72 30.79 10.36
C LEU A 232 12.64 31.87 10.97
N MET A 233 13.50 32.48 10.17
CA MET A 233 14.34 33.59 10.64
C MET A 233 13.50 34.80 11.05
N SER A 234 12.50 35.18 10.24
CA SER A 234 11.57 36.26 10.58
C SER A 234 10.84 36.00 11.90
N LEU A 235 10.35 34.77 12.12
CA LEU A 235 9.68 34.38 13.36
C LEU A 235 10.64 34.44 14.56
N ILE A 236 11.89 34.00 14.38
CA ILE A 236 12.90 34.07 15.43
C ILE A 236 13.20 35.52 15.77
N ASP A 237 13.39 36.39 14.78
CA ASP A 237 13.66 37.80 14.98
C ASP A 237 12.49 38.50 15.69
N GLU A 238 11.25 38.23 15.28
CA GLU A 238 10.04 38.74 15.94
C GLU A 238 9.98 38.28 17.42
N LEU A 239 10.09 36.97 17.68
CA LEU A 239 10.01 36.42 19.03
C LEU A 239 11.14 36.91 19.94
N MET A 240 12.35 37.04 19.41
CA MET A 240 13.51 37.49 20.18
C MET A 240 13.44 39.00 20.43
N SER A 241 13.01 39.79 19.44
CA SER A 241 12.72 41.22 19.60
C SER A 241 11.65 41.45 20.66
N ASP A 242 10.56 40.70 20.64
CA ASP A 242 9.48 40.80 21.63
C ASP A 242 9.95 40.54 23.07
N ILE A 243 10.87 39.59 23.25
CA ILE A 243 11.46 39.31 24.57
C ILE A 243 12.44 40.41 24.97
N ASP A 244 13.19 40.97 24.01
CA ASP A 244 14.17 42.02 24.26
C ASP A 244 13.51 43.31 24.75
N HIS A 245 12.42 43.74 24.12
CA HIS A 245 11.68 44.97 24.46
C HIS A 245 10.93 44.90 25.80
N LYS A 246 10.71 43.70 26.35
CA LYS A 246 10.04 43.56 27.65
C LYS A 246 10.97 43.95 28.80
N PRO A 247 10.52 44.77 29.77
CA PRO A 247 11.31 45.19 30.93
C PRO A 247 11.42 44.06 31.96
N LEU A 248 12.07 42.96 31.59
CA LEU A 248 12.23 41.76 32.40
C LEU A 248 13.69 41.57 32.79
N HIS A 249 13.92 41.06 33.99
CA HIS A 249 15.25 40.66 34.44
C HIS A 249 15.88 39.63 33.46
N PRO A 250 17.19 39.71 33.14
CA PRO A 250 17.84 38.82 32.17
C PRO A 250 17.60 37.32 32.39
N LYS A 251 17.59 36.87 33.67
CA LYS A 251 17.21 35.49 34.02
C LYS A 251 15.81 35.08 33.53
N ASN A 252 14.82 35.98 33.62
CA ASN A 252 13.46 35.71 33.18
C ASN A 252 13.34 35.72 31.65
N LYS A 253 14.12 36.58 30.96
CA LYS A 253 14.23 36.55 29.49
C LYS A 253 14.79 35.21 28.99
N LEU A 254 15.79 34.65 29.67
CA LEU A 254 16.33 33.32 29.36
C LEU A 254 15.32 32.18 29.59
N ILE A 255 14.52 32.26 30.65
CA ILE A 255 13.45 31.28 30.91
C ILE A 255 12.38 31.34 29.82
N LEU A 256 11.99 32.55 29.40
CA LEU A 256 11.06 32.75 28.29
C LEU A 256 11.61 32.21 26.98
N TYR A 257 12.87 32.46 26.67
CA TYR A 257 13.54 31.85 25.52
C TYR A 257 13.45 30.32 25.56
N ASN A 258 13.88 29.69 26.67
CA ASN A 258 13.92 28.23 26.79
C ASN A 258 12.53 27.58 26.71
N ARG A 259 11.50 28.20 27.30
CA ARG A 259 10.15 27.63 27.34
C ARG A 259 9.30 27.98 26.13
N TYR A 260 9.33 29.24 25.69
CA TYR A 260 8.41 29.76 24.67
C TYR A 260 9.03 29.70 23.28
N VAL A 261 10.21 30.32 23.08
CA VAL A 261 10.86 30.40 21.76
C VAL A 261 11.24 29.02 21.23
N LEU A 262 11.85 28.17 22.08
CA LEU A 262 12.20 26.81 21.67
C LEU A 262 10.98 25.96 21.31
N SER A 263 9.87 26.13 22.05
CA SER A 263 8.64 25.38 21.77
C SER A 263 8.04 25.74 20.41
N LYS A 264 8.08 27.03 20.03
CA LYS A 264 7.58 27.53 18.75
C LYS A 264 8.47 27.10 17.58
N ILE A 265 9.79 27.17 17.75
CA ILE A 265 10.76 26.77 16.70
C ILE A 265 10.82 25.24 16.52
N SER A 266 10.53 24.46 17.57
CA SER A 266 10.62 22.99 17.54
C SER A 266 9.84 22.36 16.37
N TRP A 267 8.65 22.89 16.05
CA TRP A 267 7.86 22.44 14.91
C TRP A 267 8.57 22.69 13.57
N HIS A 268 9.06 23.91 13.35
CA HIS A 268 9.77 24.27 12.11
C HIS A 268 11.04 23.43 11.90
N LEU A 269 11.75 23.08 12.97
CA LEU A 269 12.93 22.20 12.94
C LEU A 269 12.55 20.72 12.69
N THR A 270 11.32 20.32 12.99
CA THR A 270 10.83 18.95 12.78
C THR A 270 10.38 18.73 11.34
N VAL A 271 9.77 19.75 10.73
CA VAL A 271 9.06 19.62 9.45
C VAL A 271 9.98 19.88 8.25
N ALA A 272 11.05 20.66 8.41
CA ALA A 272 12.07 20.89 7.38
C ALA A 272 13.42 20.24 7.76
N PRO A 273 14.19 19.67 6.82
CA PRO A 273 15.46 19.01 7.07
C PRO A 273 16.56 20.08 7.04
N LEU A 274 16.63 20.86 8.09
CA LEU A 274 17.64 21.90 8.20
C LEU A 274 18.98 21.25 8.53
N SER A 275 20.03 21.60 7.79
CA SER A 275 21.36 21.07 8.07
C SER A 275 21.85 21.59 9.42
N LYS A 276 22.55 20.72 10.16
CA LYS A 276 23.11 21.08 11.47
C LYS A 276 24.00 22.32 11.37
N THR A 277 24.81 22.39 10.32
CA THR A 277 25.72 23.51 10.02
C THR A 277 24.94 24.82 9.87
N TRP A 278 23.85 24.82 9.10
CA TRP A 278 23.04 26.02 8.89
C TRP A 278 22.40 26.49 10.21
N VAL A 279 21.84 25.58 11.00
CA VAL A 279 21.25 25.92 12.31
C VAL A 279 22.30 26.53 13.25
N THR A 280 23.51 25.98 13.31
CA THR A 280 24.58 26.49 14.17
C THR A 280 25.15 27.83 13.71
N GLU A 281 25.21 28.08 12.40
CA GLU A 281 25.83 29.30 11.86
C GLU A 281 24.85 30.47 11.79
N THR A 282 23.55 30.22 11.60
CA THR A 282 22.55 31.27 11.40
C THR A 282 21.70 31.47 12.66
N ILE A 283 20.90 30.47 13.03
CA ILE A 283 19.96 30.53 14.16
C ILE A 283 20.70 30.75 15.49
N ASP A 284 21.69 29.90 15.78
CA ASP A 284 22.46 30.02 17.03
C ASP A 284 23.23 31.34 17.09
N SER A 285 23.71 31.85 15.94
CA SER A 285 24.41 33.14 15.89
C SER A 285 23.49 34.29 16.31
N VAL A 286 22.30 34.40 15.72
CA VAL A 286 21.30 35.43 16.05
C VAL A 286 20.88 35.31 17.52
N ILE A 287 20.52 34.12 17.97
CA ILE A 287 20.09 33.91 19.37
C ILE A 287 21.21 34.27 20.35
N ASN A 288 22.46 33.90 20.05
CA ASN A 288 23.60 34.20 20.91
C ASN A 288 23.86 35.71 21.00
N GLN A 289 23.58 36.50 19.96
CA GLN A 289 23.69 37.97 20.02
C GLN A 289 22.71 38.55 21.05
N TYR A 290 21.43 38.13 21.02
CA TYR A 290 20.44 38.56 22.01
C TYR A 290 20.78 38.10 23.44
N ILE A 291 21.23 36.85 23.61
CA ILE A 291 21.62 36.33 24.93
C ILE A 291 22.82 37.12 25.49
N ARG A 292 23.81 37.44 24.66
CA ARG A 292 24.95 38.29 25.05
C ARG A 292 24.51 39.67 25.47
N LYS A 293 23.58 40.28 24.72
CA LYS A 293 22.98 41.58 25.04
C LYS A 293 22.26 41.56 26.39
N TRP A 294 21.44 40.54 26.66
CA TRP A 294 20.70 40.45 27.93
C TRP A 294 21.60 40.22 29.15
N LEU A 295 22.69 39.47 28.96
CA LEU A 295 23.63 39.14 30.04
C LEU A 295 24.81 40.11 30.14
N GLU A 296 24.83 41.16 29.30
CA GLU A 296 25.91 42.15 29.21
C GLU A 296 27.30 41.52 29.02
N ILE A 297 27.37 40.42 28.26
CA ILE A 297 28.61 39.68 28.03
C ILE A 297 29.35 40.29 26.82
N PRO A 298 30.65 40.62 26.94
CA PRO A 298 31.44 41.11 25.80
C PRO A 298 31.52 40.07 24.67
N ILE A 299 31.70 40.53 23.43
CA ILE A 299 31.72 39.69 22.22
C ILE A 299 32.80 38.59 22.31
N SER A 300 33.93 38.87 22.99
CA SER A 300 35.04 37.95 23.26
C SER A 300 34.76 36.91 24.36
N GLY A 301 33.69 37.06 25.14
CA GLY A 301 33.37 36.16 26.25
C GLY A 301 32.86 34.79 25.78
N THR A 302 33.34 33.70 26.38
CA THR A 302 32.89 32.34 26.05
C THR A 302 31.56 32.02 26.74
N LEU A 303 30.46 31.90 25.97
CA LEU A 303 29.13 31.55 26.51
C LEU A 303 29.11 30.22 27.27
N ASN A 304 30.06 29.31 26.98
CA ASN A 304 30.17 28.00 27.62
C ASN A 304 30.54 28.08 29.11
N ALA A 305 31.23 29.14 29.56
CA ALA A 305 31.60 29.31 30.96
C ALA A 305 30.41 29.76 31.83
N ILE A 306 29.56 30.65 31.31
CA ILE A 306 28.36 31.15 32.02
C ILE A 306 27.22 30.12 32.02
N LYS A 307 27.14 29.28 30.98
CA LYS A 307 26.31 28.06 30.94
C LYS A 307 26.70 27.02 32.02
N ARG A 308 27.81 27.15 32.74
CA ARG A 308 28.13 26.28 33.88
C ARG A 308 27.68 26.85 35.22
N HIS A 309 27.70 28.18 35.40
CA HIS A 309 27.35 28.81 36.68
C HIS A 309 25.86 29.05 36.90
N VAL A 310 25.07 29.30 35.86
CA VAL A 310 23.62 29.52 35.99
C VAL A 310 22.88 28.18 35.79
N GLN A 311 23.08 27.18 36.65
CA GLN A 311 22.29 25.92 36.69
C GLN A 311 21.91 25.33 35.30
N PHE A 312 22.78 25.51 34.30
CA PHE A 312 22.47 25.34 32.88
C PHE A 312 22.81 23.91 32.39
N GLU A 313 23.28 23.04 33.30
CA GLU A 313 23.59 21.64 33.02
C GLU A 313 22.35 20.77 32.72
N ARG A 314 21.14 21.25 33.07
CA ARG A 314 19.88 20.62 32.64
C ARG A 314 19.20 21.29 31.44
N GLN A 315 19.65 22.46 30.98
CA GLN A 315 18.87 23.27 30.04
C GLN A 315 19.62 23.80 28.79
N SER A 316 20.96 23.81 28.74
CA SER A 316 21.71 23.98 27.46
C SER A 316 21.71 22.69 26.63
N LYS A 317 21.53 21.57 27.32
CA LYS A 317 21.03 20.36 26.71
C LYS A 317 19.69 20.61 26.02
N GLY A 318 18.84 21.58 26.40
CA GLY A 318 17.57 21.87 25.72
C GLY A 318 17.60 21.83 24.20
N LEU A 319 18.55 22.49 23.51
CA LEU A 319 18.65 22.43 22.04
C LEU A 319 19.41 21.22 21.52
N GLN A 320 20.49 20.78 22.21
CA GLN A 320 21.31 19.58 21.88
C GLN A 320 20.69 18.25 22.32
N GLU A 321 19.66 18.29 23.15
CA GLU A 321 18.85 17.25 23.79
C GLU A 321 17.40 17.40 23.34
N GLN A 322 16.99 18.50 22.68
CA GLN A 322 15.93 18.50 21.67
C GLN A 322 16.48 18.01 20.33
N THR A 323 17.72 18.30 19.92
CA THR A 323 18.34 17.59 18.79
C THR A 323 18.78 16.18 19.18
N LYS A 324 19.26 15.90 20.40
CA LYS A 324 19.41 14.51 20.90
C LYS A 324 18.11 13.85 21.32
N LYS A 325 17.01 14.56 21.64
CA LYS A 325 15.65 13.98 21.74
C LYS A 325 15.03 13.86 20.36
N CYS A 326 15.36 14.67 19.36
CA CYS A 326 14.93 14.49 17.98
C CYS A 326 15.81 13.48 17.26
N GLU A 327 17.04 13.25 17.70
CA GLU A 327 17.92 12.13 17.33
C GLU A 327 17.59 10.91 18.16
N LYS A 328 17.18 10.99 19.45
CA LYS A 328 16.62 9.87 20.22
C LYS A 328 15.19 9.56 19.84
N LEU A 329 14.39 10.52 19.37
CA LEU A 329 13.06 10.30 18.80
C LEU A 329 13.21 9.93 17.34
N LYS A 330 14.21 10.41 16.57
CA LYS A 330 14.58 9.79 15.28
C LYS A 330 15.05 8.37 15.53
N PHE A 331 15.97 8.13 16.45
CA PHE A 331 16.54 6.82 16.78
C PHE A 331 15.51 5.91 17.46
N MET A 332 14.63 6.40 18.34
CA MET A 332 13.49 5.65 18.87
C MET A 332 12.38 5.51 17.84
N ARG A 333 12.24 6.37 16.83
CA ARG A 333 11.30 6.24 15.68
C ARG A 333 11.89 5.42 14.55
N ASP A 334 13.20 5.28 14.48
CA ASP A 334 13.97 4.42 13.58
C ASP A 334 14.10 3.05 14.23
N TRP A 335 14.18 2.99 15.56
CA TRP A 335 14.12 1.76 16.37
C TRP A 335 12.67 1.28 16.54
N LEU A 336 11.69 2.15 16.80
CA LEU A 336 10.25 1.82 16.69
C LEU A 336 9.83 1.65 15.24
N GLY A 337 10.52 2.25 14.27
CA GLY A 337 10.29 2.05 12.84
C GLY A 337 10.93 0.75 12.32
N GLN A 338 12.05 0.32 12.89
CA GLN A 338 12.67 -0.99 12.64
C GLN A 338 11.97 -2.08 13.46
N ALA A 339 11.52 -1.80 14.68
CA ALA A 339 10.70 -2.71 15.50
C ALA A 339 9.27 -2.79 14.95
N ALA A 340 8.71 -1.69 14.43
CA ALA A 340 7.49 -1.70 13.64
C ALA A 340 7.74 -2.36 12.30
N ASN A 341 8.84 -2.16 11.56
CA ASN A 341 9.09 -2.92 10.32
C ASN A 341 9.34 -4.41 10.58
N LYS A 342 9.86 -4.78 11.74
CA LYS A 342 10.02 -6.18 12.17
C LYS A 342 8.67 -6.76 12.63
N ARG A 343 7.86 -5.98 13.34
CA ARG A 343 6.50 -6.34 13.81
C ARG A 343 5.45 -6.28 12.71
N LEU A 344 5.58 -5.36 11.75
CA LEU A 344 4.83 -5.17 10.52
C LEU A 344 5.31 -6.20 9.50
N GLY A 345 6.60 -6.55 9.46
CA GLY A 345 7.09 -7.71 8.72
C GLY A 345 6.53 -9.03 9.26
N LEU A 346 6.39 -9.16 10.58
CA LEU A 346 5.68 -10.29 11.21
C LEU A 346 4.16 -10.22 10.99
N LEU A 347 3.53 -9.04 11.06
CA LEU A 347 2.10 -8.82 10.79
C LEU A 347 1.75 -8.96 9.31
N ILE A 348 2.67 -8.63 8.40
CA ILE A 348 2.55 -8.82 6.96
C ILE A 348 2.74 -10.30 6.67
N LYS A 349 3.73 -10.97 7.26
CA LYS A 349 3.82 -12.43 7.19
C LYS A 349 2.57 -13.11 7.75
N GLN A 350 2.05 -12.63 8.87
CA GLN A 350 0.82 -13.13 9.49
C GLN A 350 -0.41 -12.84 8.62
N LYS A 351 -0.54 -11.64 8.03
CA LYS A 351 -1.65 -11.30 7.13
C LYS A 351 -1.56 -11.99 5.78
N ILE A 352 -0.35 -12.23 5.27
CA ILE A 352 -0.11 -13.05 4.09
C ILE A 352 -0.56 -14.48 4.41
N LEU A 353 -0.13 -15.05 5.54
CA LEU A 353 -0.60 -16.35 6.01
C LEU A 353 -2.12 -16.39 6.22
N GLU A 354 -2.73 -15.38 6.83
CA GLU A 354 -4.19 -15.30 7.01
C GLU A 354 -4.91 -15.18 5.65
N SER A 355 -4.32 -14.48 4.68
CA SER A 355 -4.87 -14.39 3.32
C SER A 355 -4.70 -15.68 2.52
N GLU A 356 -3.57 -16.38 2.67
CA GLU A 356 -3.31 -17.69 2.07
C GLU A 356 -4.23 -18.74 2.69
N ILE A 357 -4.42 -18.72 4.01
CA ILE A 357 -5.38 -19.58 4.72
C ILE A 357 -6.82 -19.24 4.28
N ALA A 358 -7.17 -17.97 4.11
CA ALA A 358 -8.49 -17.59 3.63
C ALA A 358 -8.73 -18.02 2.17
N LEU A 359 -7.69 -17.96 1.33
CA LEU A 359 -7.74 -18.45 -0.04
C LEU A 359 -7.90 -19.98 -0.07
N LEU A 360 -7.09 -20.70 0.71
CA LEU A 360 -7.19 -22.15 0.89
C LEU A 360 -8.56 -22.56 1.44
N ASN A 361 -9.13 -21.80 2.38
CA ASN A 361 -10.46 -22.06 2.93
C ASN A 361 -11.56 -21.83 1.88
N ARG A 362 -11.41 -20.85 0.99
CA ARG A 362 -12.34 -20.68 -0.15
C ARG A 362 -12.21 -21.81 -1.15
N GLU A 363 -10.98 -22.21 -1.51
CA GLU A 363 -10.73 -23.35 -2.40
C GLU A 363 -11.28 -24.66 -1.81
N MET A 364 -11.10 -24.88 -0.51
CA MET A 364 -11.73 -25.97 0.25
C MET A 364 -13.26 -25.92 0.20
N GLN A 365 -13.87 -24.74 0.34
CA GLN A 365 -15.32 -24.58 0.21
C GLN A 365 -15.81 -24.88 -1.22
N HIS A 366 -15.08 -24.44 -2.24
CA HIS A 366 -15.36 -24.77 -3.63
C HIS A 366 -15.22 -26.27 -3.88
N LEU A 367 -14.18 -26.92 -3.37
CA LEU A 367 -14.00 -28.38 -3.45
C LEU A 367 -15.14 -29.13 -2.76
N THR A 368 -15.57 -28.66 -1.58
CA THR A 368 -16.72 -29.24 -0.86
C THR A 368 -18.00 -29.09 -1.68
N LYS A 369 -18.22 -27.92 -2.30
CA LYS A 369 -19.37 -27.68 -3.18
C LYS A 369 -19.33 -28.56 -4.43
N ILE A 370 -18.16 -28.76 -5.02
CA ILE A 370 -17.97 -29.67 -6.16
C ILE A 370 -18.29 -31.11 -5.74
N GLN A 371 -17.87 -31.55 -4.55
CA GLN A 371 -18.21 -32.88 -4.02
C GLN A 371 -19.71 -33.03 -3.75
N GLU A 372 -20.38 -31.99 -3.22
CA GLU A 372 -21.85 -32.00 -3.08
C GLU A 372 -22.56 -32.12 -4.43
N LEU A 373 -22.11 -31.35 -5.43
CA LEU A 373 -22.67 -31.40 -6.79
C LEU A 373 -22.41 -32.76 -7.45
N GLN A 374 -21.23 -33.36 -7.25
CA GLN A 374 -20.95 -34.72 -7.72
C GLN A 374 -21.85 -35.75 -7.03
N SER A 375 -22.12 -35.60 -5.74
CA SER A 375 -23.06 -36.48 -5.02
C SER A 375 -24.49 -36.33 -5.52
N GLN A 376 -24.94 -35.10 -5.82
CA GLN A 376 -26.24 -34.84 -6.42
C GLN A 376 -26.35 -35.45 -7.83
N LEU A 377 -25.34 -35.20 -8.68
CA LEU A 377 -25.29 -35.77 -10.02
C LEU A 377 -25.33 -37.30 -10.00
N ASN A 378 -24.58 -37.93 -9.10
CA ASN A 378 -24.59 -39.39 -8.96
C ASN A 378 -25.96 -39.93 -8.51
N LYS A 379 -26.70 -39.19 -7.68
CA LYS A 379 -28.09 -39.56 -7.32
C LYS A 379 -29.04 -39.43 -8.50
N GLU A 380 -28.92 -38.37 -9.30
CA GLU A 380 -29.72 -38.19 -10.52
C GLU A 380 -29.41 -39.28 -11.55
N ILE A 381 -28.13 -39.62 -11.77
CA ILE A 381 -27.73 -40.74 -12.64
C ILE A 381 -28.38 -42.04 -12.17
N LEU A 382 -28.34 -42.33 -10.86
CA LEU A 382 -28.94 -43.55 -10.31
C LEU A 382 -30.46 -43.59 -10.52
N GLN A 383 -31.15 -42.45 -10.35
CA GLN A 383 -32.58 -42.33 -10.61
C GLN A 383 -32.91 -42.52 -12.09
N LEU A 384 -32.10 -41.96 -12.99
CA LEU A 384 -32.26 -42.14 -14.43
C LEU A 384 -32.00 -43.59 -14.85
N GLU A 385 -31.01 -44.26 -14.24
CA GLU A 385 -30.75 -45.69 -14.46
C GLU A 385 -31.92 -46.55 -14.00
N GLU A 386 -32.52 -46.26 -12.84
CA GLU A 386 -33.71 -46.95 -12.35
C GLU A 386 -34.92 -46.72 -13.27
N GLN A 387 -35.16 -45.48 -13.70
CA GLN A 387 -36.20 -45.18 -14.69
C GLN A 387 -35.96 -45.89 -16.02
N ASN A 388 -34.71 -45.97 -16.47
CA ASN A 388 -34.36 -46.66 -17.71
C ASN A 388 -34.58 -48.16 -17.59
N ASN A 389 -34.21 -48.77 -16.46
CA ASN A 389 -34.47 -50.19 -16.20
C ASN A 389 -35.97 -50.50 -16.15
N ASN A 390 -36.78 -49.63 -15.55
CA ASN A 390 -38.23 -49.77 -15.55
C ASN A 390 -38.81 -49.69 -16.97
N LYS A 391 -38.35 -48.73 -17.79
CA LYS A 391 -38.75 -48.63 -19.20
C LYS A 391 -38.31 -49.83 -20.02
N ILE A 392 -37.12 -50.37 -19.78
CA ILE A 392 -36.65 -51.61 -20.42
C ILE A 392 -37.59 -52.77 -20.07
N SER A 393 -38.04 -52.88 -18.82
CA SER A 393 -39.01 -53.90 -18.41
C SER A 393 -40.37 -53.71 -19.08
N GLU A 394 -40.86 -52.48 -19.22
CA GLU A 394 -42.08 -52.18 -20.00
C GLU A 394 -41.93 -52.56 -21.47
N ILE A 395 -40.79 -52.26 -22.09
CA ILE A 395 -40.52 -52.64 -23.48
C ILE A 395 -40.51 -54.17 -23.63
N GLN A 396 -39.93 -54.91 -22.69
CA GLN A 396 -39.96 -56.37 -22.70
C GLN A 396 -41.40 -56.92 -22.62
N GLN A 397 -42.25 -56.35 -21.76
CA GLN A 397 -43.66 -56.75 -21.68
C GLN A 397 -44.43 -56.42 -22.97
N LEU A 398 -44.12 -55.30 -23.62
CA LEU A 398 -44.73 -54.95 -24.91
C LEU A 398 -44.26 -55.89 -26.02
N GLN A 399 -42.99 -56.31 -26.03
CA GLN A 399 -42.48 -57.31 -26.97
C GLN A 399 -43.14 -58.68 -26.77
N GLU A 400 -43.40 -59.09 -25.53
CA GLU A 400 -44.15 -60.32 -25.25
C GLU A 400 -45.59 -60.25 -25.79
N LYS A 401 -46.26 -59.09 -25.61
CA LYS A 401 -47.59 -58.87 -26.19
C LYS A 401 -47.56 -58.85 -27.71
N GLU A 402 -46.55 -58.25 -28.32
CA GLU A 402 -46.36 -58.24 -29.78
C GLU A 402 -46.17 -59.66 -30.33
N ASN A 403 -45.40 -60.51 -29.64
CA ASN A 403 -45.25 -61.92 -29.98
C ASN A 403 -46.59 -62.68 -29.87
N HIS A 404 -47.40 -62.38 -28.85
CA HIS A 404 -48.74 -62.97 -28.70
C HIS A 404 -49.68 -62.55 -29.84
N MET A 405 -49.69 -61.27 -30.21
CA MET A 405 -50.44 -60.74 -31.36
C MET A 405 -49.98 -61.36 -32.69
N SER A 406 -48.67 -61.62 -32.84
CA SER A 406 -48.12 -62.30 -34.01
C SER A 406 -48.62 -63.73 -34.13
N ASN A 407 -48.70 -64.48 -33.02
CA ASN A 407 -49.28 -65.82 -32.99
C ASN A 407 -50.78 -65.80 -33.32
N GLU A 408 -51.54 -64.87 -32.74
CA GLU A 408 -52.97 -64.69 -33.07
C GLU A 408 -53.17 -64.32 -34.55
N THR A 409 -52.27 -63.53 -35.13
CA THR A 409 -52.29 -63.20 -36.56
C THR A 409 -52.04 -64.43 -37.42
N GLN A 410 -51.14 -65.34 -37.01
CA GLN A 410 -50.95 -66.62 -37.69
C GLN A 410 -52.19 -67.52 -37.61
N GLU A 411 -52.89 -67.56 -36.48
CA GLU A 411 -54.15 -68.30 -36.33
C GLU A 411 -55.25 -67.73 -37.25
N VAL A 412 -55.39 -66.40 -37.31
CA VAL A 412 -56.32 -65.74 -38.25
C VAL A 412 -55.97 -66.07 -39.70
N GLN A 413 -54.67 -66.17 -40.02
CA GLN A 413 -54.22 -66.51 -41.37
C GLN A 413 -54.52 -67.98 -41.72
N GLN A 414 -54.44 -68.90 -40.76
CA GLN A 414 -54.89 -70.29 -40.91
C GLN A 414 -56.41 -70.40 -41.06
N LEU A 415 -57.19 -69.60 -40.31
CA LEU A 415 -58.65 -69.55 -40.47
C LEU A 415 -59.05 -69.01 -41.85
N LYS A 416 -58.34 -68.01 -42.37
CA LYS A 416 -58.57 -67.50 -43.73
C LYS A 416 -58.32 -68.55 -44.81
N SER A 417 -57.25 -69.34 -44.70
CA SER A 417 -57.00 -70.42 -45.66
C SER A 417 -58.06 -71.53 -45.58
N HIS A 418 -58.55 -71.83 -44.38
CA HIS A 418 -59.65 -72.79 -44.19
C HIS A 418 -60.97 -72.29 -44.80
N ILE A 419 -61.33 -71.01 -44.62
CA ILE A 419 -62.49 -70.40 -45.28
C ILE A 419 -62.37 -70.46 -46.81
N GLN A 420 -61.16 -70.25 -47.34
CA GLN A 420 -60.92 -70.34 -48.78
C GLN A 420 -61.14 -71.78 -49.30
N GLN A 421 -60.66 -72.80 -48.57
CA GLN A 421 -60.93 -74.20 -48.89
C GLN A 421 -62.42 -74.55 -48.87
N LEU A 422 -63.16 -74.09 -47.85
CA LEU A 422 -64.62 -74.26 -47.79
C LEU A 422 -65.33 -73.55 -48.96
N GLY A 423 -64.80 -72.40 -49.42
CA GLY A 423 -65.25 -71.72 -50.63
C GLY A 423 -65.04 -72.54 -51.91
N GLU A 424 -63.91 -73.24 -52.01
CA GLU A 424 -63.60 -74.15 -53.13
C GLU A 424 -64.49 -75.40 -53.11
N GLU A 425 -64.72 -76.00 -51.94
CA GLU A 425 -65.66 -77.12 -51.76
C GLU A 425 -67.10 -76.72 -52.13
N ARG A 426 -67.53 -75.53 -51.70
CA ARG A 426 -68.83 -74.98 -52.11
C ARG A 426 -68.92 -74.82 -53.63
N ASN A 427 -67.87 -74.34 -54.29
CA ASN A 427 -67.84 -74.21 -55.74
C ASN A 427 -67.86 -75.59 -56.44
N TYR A 428 -67.17 -76.59 -55.89
CA TYR A 428 -67.23 -77.97 -56.38
C TYR A 428 -68.64 -78.55 -56.25
N MET A 429 -69.31 -78.36 -55.09
CA MET A 429 -70.70 -78.79 -54.90
C MET A 429 -71.66 -78.06 -55.84
N ASN A 430 -71.49 -76.76 -56.06
CA ASN A 430 -72.31 -76.00 -57.01
C ASN A 430 -72.16 -76.52 -58.45
N ASN A 431 -70.94 -76.90 -58.85
CA ASN A 431 -70.70 -77.50 -60.16
C ASN A 431 -71.32 -78.92 -60.25
N ALA A 432 -71.30 -79.70 -59.17
CA ALA A 432 -71.98 -81.00 -59.11
C ALA A 432 -73.51 -80.87 -59.20
N ILE A 433 -74.09 -79.85 -58.55
CA ILE A 433 -75.53 -79.52 -58.66
C ILE A 433 -75.89 -79.12 -60.09
N GLN A 434 -75.07 -78.30 -60.75
CA GLN A 434 -75.29 -77.97 -62.17
C GLN A 434 -75.20 -79.19 -63.09
N LYS A 435 -74.36 -80.18 -62.75
CA LYS A 435 -74.26 -81.43 -63.51
C LYS A 435 -75.50 -82.31 -63.33
N LEU A 436 -76.01 -82.44 -62.10
CA LEU A 436 -77.28 -83.14 -61.81
C LEU A 436 -78.49 -82.45 -62.45
N GLN A 437 -78.47 -81.12 -62.58
CA GLN A 437 -79.51 -80.36 -63.29
C GLN A 437 -79.50 -80.60 -64.80
N ARG A 438 -78.34 -80.88 -65.40
CA ARG A 438 -78.22 -81.29 -66.82
C ARG A 438 -78.66 -82.75 -67.03
N GLU A 439 -78.31 -83.64 -66.12
CA GLU A 439 -78.78 -85.03 -66.15
C GLU A 439 -80.31 -85.12 -65.99
N ASN A 440 -80.93 -84.27 -65.16
CA ASN A 440 -82.39 -84.16 -65.08
C ASN A 440 -83.05 -83.57 -66.35
N SER A 441 -82.37 -82.66 -67.08
CA SER A 441 -82.89 -82.16 -68.36
C SER A 441 -82.76 -83.18 -69.49
N ASP A 442 -81.75 -84.05 -69.42
CA ASP A 442 -81.53 -85.11 -70.43
C ASP A 442 -82.47 -86.30 -70.20
N ILE A 443 -82.77 -86.66 -68.94
CA ILE A 443 -83.81 -87.65 -68.60
C ILE A 443 -85.22 -87.17 -68.98
N SER A 444 -85.49 -85.87 -68.88
CA SER A 444 -86.79 -85.29 -69.28
C SER A 444 -87.00 -85.25 -70.79
N ASN A 445 -85.93 -85.35 -71.60
CA ASN A 445 -85.98 -85.34 -73.06
C ASN A 445 -85.90 -86.75 -73.68
N GLU A 446 -85.39 -87.75 -72.95
CA GLU A 446 -85.46 -89.17 -73.35
C GLU A 446 -86.80 -89.84 -73.01
N MET A 447 -87.60 -89.25 -72.10
CA MET A 447 -88.93 -89.75 -71.70
C MET A 447 -90.07 -89.36 -72.67
N GLN A 448 -89.77 -88.64 -73.76
CA GLN A 448 -90.74 -88.13 -74.75
C GLN A 448 -90.68 -88.84 -76.12
N GLN A 449 -89.99 -90.00 -76.20
CA GLN A 449 -89.95 -90.90 -77.36
C GLN A 449 -90.16 -92.37 -76.95
N HIS A 450 -91.37 -92.73 -76.50
CA HIS A 450 -92.00 -94.03 -76.81
C HIS A 450 -93.44 -94.11 -76.25
N GLN A 451 -94.38 -93.78 -77.14
CA GLN A 451 -95.63 -94.47 -77.49
C GLN A 451 -96.64 -94.98 -76.44
N GLU A 452 -97.86 -94.52 -76.68
CA GLU A 452 -99.18 -95.09 -76.36
C GLU A 452 -99.36 -96.58 -76.75
N GLU A 453 -100.16 -97.30 -75.96
CA GLU A 453 -101.25 -98.27 -76.29
C GLU A 453 -101.48 -99.18 -75.06
N THR A 454 -102.66 -99.47 -74.46
CA THR A 454 -104.04 -99.76 -74.92
C THR A 454 -104.96 -99.77 -73.66
N ILE A 455 -106.01 -98.93 -73.48
CA ILE A 455 -107.45 -98.99 -73.89
C ILE A 455 -108.37 -99.98 -73.12
N LEU A 456 -109.49 -99.45 -72.56
CA LEU A 456 -110.92 -99.87 -72.65
C LEU A 456 -111.69 -99.20 -71.47
N THR A 457 -112.83 -98.47 -71.60
CA THR A 457 -113.96 -98.58 -72.54
C THR A 457 -114.87 -97.31 -72.43
N SER A 458 -115.30 -96.78 -73.59
CA SER A 458 -116.65 -96.26 -74.01
C SER A 458 -117.59 -95.49 -73.04
N ASN A 459 -118.41 -94.50 -73.42
CA ASN A 459 -118.78 -93.90 -74.71
C ASN A 459 -119.53 -92.56 -74.50
N GLU A 460 -119.30 -91.61 -75.41
CA GLU A 460 -120.24 -90.69 -76.09
C GLU A 460 -120.96 -89.48 -75.43
N ARG A 461 -120.57 -88.31 -75.98
CA ARG A 461 -121.37 -87.16 -76.52
C ARG A 461 -121.32 -85.80 -75.79
N GLN A 462 -120.37 -85.00 -76.28
CA GLN A 462 -120.55 -83.70 -76.96
C GLN A 462 -121.18 -82.50 -76.22
N LEU A 463 -120.30 -81.61 -75.72
CA LEU A 463 -120.10 -80.19 -76.09
C LEU A 463 -119.37 -79.50 -74.93
N LEU A 464 -118.15 -78.96 -75.08
CA LEU A 464 -117.53 -78.00 -74.14
C LEU A 464 -116.22 -77.40 -74.69
N GLN A 465 -116.02 -76.11 -74.44
CA GLN A 465 -114.71 -75.46 -74.23
C GLN A 465 -114.86 -74.47 -73.04
N PRO A 466 -114.00 -74.56 -72.01
CA PRO A 466 -113.84 -73.54 -70.97
C PRO A 466 -112.35 -73.18 -70.71
N GLU A 467 -112.15 -72.31 -69.69
CA GLU A 467 -110.94 -72.07 -68.88
C GLU A 467 -110.06 -70.83 -69.19
N SER A 468 -110.29 -69.76 -68.41
CA SER A 468 -109.34 -68.66 -68.19
C SER A 468 -109.54 -68.01 -66.80
N HIS A 469 -109.01 -68.63 -65.75
CA HIS A 469 -108.89 -67.98 -64.43
C HIS A 469 -107.63 -68.36 -63.63
N ASP A 470 -107.03 -69.53 -63.85
CA ASP A 470 -105.87 -69.98 -63.04
C ASP A 470 -104.51 -69.40 -63.49
N GLU A 471 -104.34 -68.97 -64.74
CA GLU A 471 -103.09 -68.34 -65.20
C GLU A 471 -102.92 -66.89 -64.72
N ILE A 472 -104.01 -66.17 -64.43
CA ILE A 472 -103.95 -64.78 -63.93
C ILE A 472 -103.56 -64.76 -62.44
N GLN A 473 -103.97 -65.77 -61.67
CA GLN A 473 -103.68 -65.85 -60.23
C GLN A 473 -102.21 -66.19 -59.95
N GLN A 474 -101.58 -67.07 -60.73
CA GLN A 474 -100.15 -67.38 -60.60
C GLN A 474 -99.23 -66.22 -61.02
N LEU A 475 -99.62 -65.43 -62.03
CA LEU A 475 -98.88 -64.23 -62.44
C LEU A 475 -98.98 -63.10 -61.41
N GLN A 476 -100.12 -62.96 -60.71
CA GLN A 476 -100.27 -61.98 -59.62
C GLN A 476 -99.42 -62.33 -58.39
N GLU A 477 -99.31 -63.60 -57.99
CA GLU A 477 -98.44 -64.00 -56.88
C GLU A 477 -96.95 -63.80 -57.20
N ARG A 478 -96.54 -64.11 -58.44
CA ARG A 478 -95.15 -63.89 -58.89
C ARG A 478 -94.79 -62.40 -58.97
N ASN A 479 -95.74 -61.54 -59.36
CA ASN A 479 -95.52 -60.10 -59.41
C ASN A 479 -95.47 -59.50 -58.00
N ASN A 480 -96.30 -59.98 -57.08
CA ASN A 480 -96.25 -59.59 -55.67
C ASN A 480 -94.95 -60.06 -54.98
N GLY A 481 -94.44 -61.24 -55.33
CA GLY A 481 -93.14 -61.73 -54.86
C GLY A 481 -91.97 -60.87 -55.34
N LYS A 482 -91.93 -60.54 -56.64
CA LYS A 482 -90.92 -59.61 -57.20
C LYS A 482 -91.02 -58.20 -56.62
N SER A 483 -92.22 -57.72 -56.30
CA SER A 483 -92.42 -56.41 -55.70
C SER A 483 -91.86 -56.35 -54.27
N ARG A 484 -91.95 -57.44 -53.49
CA ARG A 484 -91.29 -57.55 -52.17
C ARG A 484 -89.77 -57.61 -52.29
N GLU A 485 -89.25 -58.32 -53.30
CA GLU A 485 -87.80 -58.43 -53.55
C GLU A 485 -87.21 -57.07 -53.96
N ILE A 486 -87.93 -56.29 -54.77
CA ILE A 486 -87.57 -54.90 -55.10
C ILE A 486 -87.59 -54.02 -53.85
N GLN A 487 -88.56 -54.21 -52.95
CA GLN A 487 -88.64 -53.44 -51.71
C GLN A 487 -87.47 -53.75 -50.75
N GLN A 488 -87.07 -55.02 -50.62
CA GLN A 488 -85.89 -55.42 -49.84
C GLN A 488 -84.58 -54.86 -50.42
N LEU A 489 -84.41 -54.93 -51.74
CA LEU A 489 -83.23 -54.34 -52.40
C LEU A 489 -83.19 -52.81 -52.29
N GLN A 490 -84.37 -52.16 -52.22
CA GLN A 490 -84.46 -50.73 -51.98
C GLN A 490 -84.06 -50.36 -50.54
N GLU A 491 -84.47 -51.16 -49.55
CA GLU A 491 -84.07 -51.01 -48.15
C GLU A 491 -82.55 -51.24 -47.97
N GLU A 492 -81.97 -52.28 -48.61
CA GLU A 492 -80.52 -52.49 -48.63
C GLU A 492 -79.77 -51.33 -49.29
N LYS A 493 -80.29 -50.79 -50.40
CA LYS A 493 -79.71 -49.64 -51.08
C LYS A 493 -79.72 -48.40 -50.18
N ASP A 494 -80.80 -48.17 -49.45
CA ASP A 494 -80.92 -47.03 -48.53
C ASP A 494 -80.00 -47.20 -47.31
N HIS A 495 -79.82 -48.42 -46.79
CA HIS A 495 -78.85 -48.74 -45.75
C HIS A 495 -77.41 -48.48 -46.21
N ILE A 496 -77.02 -48.99 -47.39
CA ILE A 496 -75.68 -48.78 -47.96
C ILE A 496 -75.42 -47.30 -48.21
N ASN A 497 -76.42 -46.55 -48.67
CA ASN A 497 -76.28 -45.09 -48.82
C ASN A 497 -76.06 -44.38 -47.48
N GLY A 498 -76.69 -44.86 -46.40
CA GLY A 498 -76.44 -44.38 -45.04
C GLY A 498 -74.99 -44.63 -44.60
N GLU A 499 -74.50 -45.86 -44.75
CA GLU A 499 -73.09 -46.20 -44.43
C GLU A 499 -72.09 -45.39 -45.27
N VAL A 500 -72.39 -45.16 -46.55
CA VAL A 500 -71.54 -44.32 -47.41
C VAL A 500 -71.51 -42.87 -46.94
N GLN A 501 -72.61 -42.33 -46.41
CA GLN A 501 -72.63 -40.98 -45.84
C GLN A 501 -71.83 -40.89 -44.55
N GLU A 502 -71.91 -41.89 -43.66
CA GLU A 502 -71.09 -41.96 -42.45
C GLU A 502 -69.59 -42.03 -42.79
N LEU A 503 -69.20 -42.90 -43.72
CA LEU A 503 -67.81 -43.00 -44.17
C LEU A 503 -67.30 -41.71 -44.84
N GLN A 504 -68.18 -40.94 -45.51
CA GLN A 504 -67.83 -39.63 -46.05
C GLN A 504 -67.61 -38.59 -44.94
N GLN A 505 -68.39 -38.65 -43.87
CA GLN A 505 -68.22 -37.78 -42.70
C GLN A 505 -66.91 -38.10 -41.97
N ASP A 506 -66.63 -39.38 -41.71
CA ASP A 506 -65.37 -39.83 -41.10
C ASP A 506 -64.14 -39.40 -41.93
N LYS A 507 -64.25 -39.46 -43.26
CA LYS A 507 -63.20 -38.97 -44.17
C LYS A 507 -62.97 -37.46 -44.01
N ILE A 508 -64.01 -36.66 -43.83
CA ILE A 508 -63.87 -35.21 -43.61
C ILE A 508 -63.18 -34.95 -42.27
N GLU A 509 -63.57 -35.66 -41.21
CA GLU A 509 -62.98 -35.52 -39.88
C GLU A 509 -61.49 -35.90 -39.88
N MET A 510 -61.15 -37.04 -40.48
CA MET A 510 -59.76 -37.48 -40.61
C MET A 510 -58.91 -36.48 -41.42
N ASN A 511 -59.45 -35.88 -42.48
CA ASN A 511 -58.72 -34.84 -43.24
C ASN A 511 -58.47 -33.58 -42.41
N ASN A 512 -59.40 -33.19 -41.54
CA ASN A 512 -59.22 -32.05 -40.65
C ASN A 512 -58.12 -32.34 -39.60
N GLU A 513 -58.07 -33.56 -39.04
CA GLU A 513 -57.00 -33.97 -38.14
C GLU A 513 -55.63 -33.97 -38.83
N ILE A 514 -55.55 -34.47 -40.07
CA ILE A 514 -54.32 -34.43 -40.88
C ILE A 514 -53.84 -32.99 -41.07
N LEU A 515 -54.73 -32.06 -41.39
CA LEU A 515 -54.38 -30.63 -41.53
C LEU A 515 -53.85 -30.03 -40.22
N GLN A 516 -54.50 -30.34 -39.09
CA GLN A 516 -54.02 -29.88 -37.77
C GLN A 516 -52.64 -30.44 -37.43
N LEU A 517 -52.39 -31.72 -37.72
CA LEU A 517 -51.08 -32.34 -37.50
C LEU A 517 -50.01 -31.73 -38.42
N GLN A 518 -50.35 -31.40 -39.67
CA GLN A 518 -49.44 -30.71 -40.60
C GLN A 518 -49.05 -29.32 -40.07
N ASP A 519 -50.02 -28.53 -39.59
CA ASP A 519 -49.76 -27.23 -38.98
C ASP A 519 -48.89 -27.35 -37.73
N GLN A 520 -49.17 -28.30 -36.84
CA GLN A 520 -48.34 -28.57 -35.67
C GLN A 520 -46.90 -28.96 -36.06
N ASN A 521 -46.73 -29.75 -37.12
CA ASN A 521 -45.41 -30.18 -37.57
C ASN A 521 -44.61 -29.02 -38.18
N SER A 522 -45.30 -28.09 -38.86
CA SER A 522 -44.69 -26.86 -39.37
C SER A 522 -44.20 -25.95 -38.23
N ASN A 523 -44.97 -25.84 -37.14
CA ASN A 523 -44.61 -25.06 -35.96
C ASN A 523 -43.45 -25.70 -35.20
N LYS A 524 -43.44 -27.02 -35.01
CA LYS A 524 -42.29 -27.71 -34.40
C LYS A 524 -41.03 -27.55 -35.25
N SER A 525 -41.16 -27.56 -36.58
CA SER A 525 -40.02 -27.36 -37.49
C SER A 525 -39.41 -25.95 -37.38
N SER A 526 -40.24 -24.92 -37.15
CA SER A 526 -39.74 -23.56 -36.94
C SER A 526 -39.05 -23.41 -35.58
N GLU A 527 -39.57 -24.04 -34.53
CA GLU A 527 -38.95 -24.07 -33.19
C GLU A 527 -37.59 -24.79 -33.20
N ILE A 528 -37.50 -25.93 -33.90
CA ILE A 528 -36.22 -26.64 -34.12
C ILE A 528 -35.21 -25.73 -34.82
N ARG A 529 -35.64 -24.93 -35.80
CA ARG A 529 -34.75 -24.00 -36.50
C ARG A 529 -34.21 -22.92 -35.57
N GLN A 530 -35.05 -22.36 -34.71
CA GLN A 530 -34.63 -21.35 -33.73
C GLN A 530 -33.62 -21.93 -32.73
N LEU A 531 -33.87 -23.12 -32.20
CA LEU A 531 -32.93 -23.80 -31.30
C LEU A 531 -31.60 -24.11 -31.98
N GLN A 532 -31.61 -24.43 -33.28
CA GLN A 532 -30.39 -24.64 -34.05
C GLN A 532 -29.59 -23.34 -34.21
N GLU A 533 -30.26 -22.22 -34.50
CA GLU A 533 -29.64 -20.89 -34.59
C GLU A 533 -29.03 -20.46 -33.24
N GLU A 534 -29.72 -20.71 -32.11
CA GLU A 534 -29.21 -20.46 -30.76
C GLU A 534 -27.99 -21.33 -30.44
N LYS A 535 -28.02 -22.61 -30.80
CA LYS A 535 -26.90 -23.54 -30.63
C LYS A 535 -25.66 -23.06 -31.39
N ASP A 536 -25.82 -22.59 -32.63
CA ASP A 536 -24.71 -22.09 -33.45
C ASP A 536 -24.13 -20.80 -32.87
N HIS A 537 -24.97 -19.90 -32.36
CA HIS A 537 -24.52 -18.72 -31.65
C HIS A 537 -23.73 -19.05 -30.37
N ILE A 538 -24.21 -20.00 -29.56
CA ILE A 538 -23.50 -20.46 -28.35
C ILE A 538 -22.16 -21.09 -28.73
N ASN A 539 -22.11 -21.89 -29.79
CA ASN A 539 -20.85 -22.49 -30.25
C ASN A 539 -19.83 -21.42 -30.68
N GLY A 540 -20.26 -20.36 -31.35
CA GLY A 540 -19.40 -19.21 -31.65
C GLY A 540 -18.85 -18.55 -30.38
N LYS A 541 -19.71 -18.34 -29.38
CA LYS A 541 -19.31 -17.79 -28.07
C LYS A 541 -18.28 -18.66 -27.36
N VAL A 542 -18.45 -19.99 -27.41
CA VAL A 542 -17.52 -20.95 -26.82
C VAL A 542 -16.16 -20.88 -27.51
N GLN A 543 -16.11 -20.73 -28.83
CA GLN A 543 -14.85 -20.57 -29.56
C GLN A 543 -14.13 -19.27 -29.20
N GLU A 544 -14.86 -18.15 -29.08
CA GLU A 544 -14.28 -16.87 -28.63
C GLU A 544 -13.64 -17.01 -27.24
N LEU A 545 -14.36 -17.62 -26.29
CA LEU A 545 -13.85 -17.84 -24.93
C LEU A 545 -12.65 -18.79 -24.89
N GLN A 546 -12.60 -19.79 -25.79
CA GLN A 546 -11.45 -20.68 -25.92
C GLN A 546 -10.23 -19.93 -26.43
N GLN A 547 -10.40 -19.01 -27.38
CA GLN A 547 -9.32 -18.18 -27.90
C GLN A 547 -8.78 -17.22 -26.81
N GLU A 548 -9.67 -16.57 -26.08
CA GLU A 548 -9.31 -15.70 -24.95
C GLU A 548 -8.54 -16.47 -23.86
N LYS A 549 -8.94 -17.71 -23.57
CA LYS A 549 -8.22 -18.60 -22.65
C LYS A 549 -6.79 -18.90 -23.13
N ILE A 550 -6.58 -19.10 -24.43
CA ILE A 550 -5.24 -19.34 -25.00
C ILE A 550 -4.36 -18.10 -24.84
N GLU A 551 -4.91 -16.91 -25.10
CA GLU A 551 -4.19 -15.65 -24.95
C GLU A 551 -3.77 -15.40 -23.49
N ILE A 552 -4.69 -15.58 -22.54
CA ILE A 552 -4.40 -15.47 -21.11
C ILE A 552 -3.31 -16.47 -20.68
N ASN A 553 -3.36 -17.71 -21.17
CA ASN A 553 -2.34 -18.71 -20.83
C ASN A 553 -0.95 -18.33 -21.35
N ASN A 554 -0.86 -17.72 -22.53
CA ASN A 554 0.41 -17.23 -23.07
C ASN A 554 0.97 -16.07 -22.23
N GLU A 555 0.11 -15.16 -21.77
CA GLU A 555 0.52 -14.08 -20.85
C GLU A 555 1.02 -14.64 -19.52
N ILE A 556 0.35 -15.66 -18.97
CA ILE A 556 0.78 -16.35 -17.74
C ILE A 556 2.18 -16.95 -17.91
N LEU A 557 2.44 -17.63 -19.04
CA LEU A 557 3.76 -18.21 -19.32
C LEU A 557 4.86 -17.14 -19.38
N GLN A 558 4.60 -16.00 -20.04
CA GLN A 558 5.54 -14.89 -20.10
C GLN A 558 5.82 -14.29 -18.71
N LEU A 559 4.78 -14.13 -17.89
CA LEU A 559 4.92 -13.63 -16.52
C LEU A 559 5.71 -14.61 -15.64
N GLN A 560 5.54 -15.92 -15.83
CA GLN A 560 6.32 -16.94 -15.13
C GLN A 560 7.81 -16.87 -15.49
N GLU A 561 8.14 -16.68 -16.76
CA GLU A 561 9.53 -16.49 -17.22
C GLU A 561 10.14 -15.20 -16.67
N GLN A 562 9.39 -14.11 -16.66
CA GLN A 562 9.86 -12.86 -16.05
C GLN A 562 10.11 -13.01 -14.55
N ASN A 563 9.29 -13.81 -13.84
CA ASN A 563 9.48 -14.08 -12.43
C ASN A 563 10.72 -14.95 -12.15
N SER A 564 11.01 -15.94 -12.98
CA SER A 564 12.24 -16.75 -12.83
C SER A 564 13.49 -15.89 -13.05
N ASN A 565 13.47 -15.00 -14.05
CA ASN A 565 14.55 -14.05 -14.32
C ASN A 565 14.75 -13.04 -13.17
N LYS A 566 13.67 -12.49 -12.60
CA LYS A 566 13.78 -11.61 -11.43
C LYS A 566 14.29 -12.35 -10.19
N SER A 567 13.93 -13.62 -10.03
CA SER A 567 14.41 -14.45 -8.91
C SER A 567 15.92 -14.67 -8.98
N SER A 568 16.49 -14.90 -10.16
CA SER A 568 17.94 -15.05 -10.33
C SER A 568 18.68 -13.73 -10.08
N GLU A 569 18.13 -12.60 -10.52
CA GLU A 569 18.69 -11.27 -10.24
C GLU A 569 18.70 -10.95 -8.73
N ILE A 570 17.62 -11.29 -8.00
CA ILE A 570 17.55 -11.15 -6.54
C ILE A 570 18.65 -11.97 -5.86
N GLN A 571 18.87 -13.21 -6.32
CA GLN A 571 19.90 -14.09 -5.76
C GLN A 571 21.31 -13.51 -5.94
N GLN A 572 21.60 -12.96 -7.12
CA GLN A 572 22.88 -12.28 -7.39
C GLN A 572 23.09 -11.05 -6.50
N LEU A 573 22.04 -10.23 -6.33
CA LEU A 573 22.10 -9.06 -5.46
C LEU A 573 22.29 -9.44 -3.98
N GLN A 574 21.71 -10.56 -3.54
CA GLN A 574 21.95 -11.10 -2.19
C GLN A 574 23.39 -11.54 -1.99
N GLU A 575 24.00 -12.21 -2.97
CA GLU A 575 25.40 -12.59 -2.90
C GLU A 575 26.32 -11.37 -2.85
N GLN A 576 26.07 -10.35 -3.68
CA GLN A 576 26.83 -9.09 -3.64
C GLN A 576 26.70 -8.40 -2.27
N LYS A 577 25.48 -8.31 -1.73
CA LYS A 577 25.25 -7.74 -0.40
C LYS A 577 26.06 -8.45 0.68
N ASN A 578 26.13 -9.78 0.63
CA ASN A 578 26.89 -10.56 1.61
C ASN A 578 28.40 -10.30 1.48
N ARG A 579 28.94 -10.20 0.26
CA ARG A 579 30.35 -9.85 0.03
C ARG A 579 30.69 -8.47 0.59
N THR A 580 29.90 -7.45 0.26
CA THR A 580 30.12 -6.09 0.77
C THR A 580 29.96 -6.01 2.29
N SER A 581 29.05 -6.80 2.88
CA SER A 581 28.90 -6.86 4.34
C SER A 581 30.15 -7.44 5.02
N ASN A 582 30.80 -8.43 4.41
CA ASN A 582 32.04 -9.02 4.94
C ASN A 582 33.20 -8.04 4.83
N GLU A 583 33.35 -7.36 3.69
CA GLU A 583 34.37 -6.31 3.50
C GLU A 583 34.23 -5.17 4.54
N ILE A 584 32.99 -4.75 4.84
CA ILE A 584 32.73 -3.75 5.88
C ILE A 584 33.17 -4.25 7.27
N GLN A 585 32.99 -5.54 7.58
CA GLN A 585 33.43 -6.11 8.85
C GLN A 585 34.95 -6.12 8.98
N GLU A 586 35.66 -6.49 7.91
CA GLU A 586 37.12 -6.48 7.86
C GLU A 586 37.68 -5.07 8.05
N LEU A 587 37.16 -4.09 7.31
CA LEU A 587 37.57 -2.68 7.44
C LEU A 587 37.27 -2.12 8.84
N GLN A 588 36.19 -2.56 9.50
CA GLN A 588 35.91 -2.18 10.88
C GLN A 588 36.91 -2.77 11.88
N GLN A 589 37.42 -3.98 11.62
CA GLN A 589 38.43 -4.62 12.45
C GLN A 589 39.79 -3.92 12.30
N GLU A 590 40.22 -3.62 11.08
CA GLU A 590 41.43 -2.84 10.82
C GLU A 590 41.37 -1.46 11.48
N LYS A 591 40.23 -0.77 11.38
CA LYS A 591 40.02 0.52 12.05
C LYS A 591 40.20 0.44 13.56
N ARG A 592 39.80 -0.68 14.20
CA ARG A 592 39.99 -0.90 15.64
C ARG A 592 41.47 -1.11 15.97
N GLN A 593 42.20 -1.87 15.16
CA GLN A 593 43.65 -2.06 15.32
C GLN A 593 44.39 -0.73 15.23
N MET A 594 44.17 0.05 14.16
CA MET A 594 44.78 1.38 14.01
C MET A 594 44.47 2.31 15.18
N LYS A 595 43.24 2.28 15.70
CA LYS A 595 42.86 3.10 16.85
C LYS A 595 43.66 2.73 18.11
N ASN A 596 43.92 1.44 18.33
CA ASN A 596 44.70 0.97 19.47
C ASN A 596 46.18 1.35 19.33
N GLU A 597 46.76 1.26 18.13
CA GLU A 597 48.13 1.73 17.87
C GLU A 597 48.28 3.24 18.13
N ILE A 598 47.32 4.04 17.67
CA ILE A 598 47.32 5.49 17.94
C ILE A 598 47.30 5.77 19.45
N LEU A 599 46.51 5.03 20.22
CA LEU A 599 46.47 5.18 21.68
C LEU A 599 47.82 4.84 22.32
N GLN A 600 48.47 3.75 21.89
CA GLN A 600 49.79 3.37 22.40
C GLN A 600 50.86 4.42 22.08
N LEU A 601 50.84 4.96 20.85
CA LEU A 601 51.77 6.02 20.46
C LEU A 601 51.53 7.32 21.24
N GLN A 602 50.27 7.64 21.56
CA GLN A 602 49.94 8.79 22.40
C GLN A 602 50.49 8.64 23.82
N ASP A 603 50.33 7.47 24.44
CA ASP A 603 50.88 7.18 25.77
C ASP A 603 52.42 7.26 25.77
N GLN A 604 53.08 6.69 24.76
CA GLN A 604 54.53 6.81 24.60
C GLN A 604 55.00 8.27 24.47
N ASN A 605 54.28 9.09 23.71
CA ASN A 605 54.61 10.51 23.56
C ASN A 605 54.43 11.29 24.86
N SER A 606 53.43 10.93 25.66
CA SER A 606 53.20 11.52 26.98
C SER A 606 54.36 11.21 27.94
N ASN A 607 54.83 9.96 27.93
CA ASN A 607 55.98 9.53 28.72
C ASN A 607 57.26 10.26 28.29
N LYS A 608 57.55 10.31 26.98
CA LYS A 608 58.72 11.04 26.46
C LYS A 608 58.68 12.52 26.79
N SER A 609 57.49 13.14 26.76
CA SER A 609 57.33 14.55 27.15
C SER A 609 57.62 14.77 28.65
N SER A 610 57.27 13.81 29.51
CA SER A 610 57.62 13.86 30.94
C SER A 610 59.13 13.72 31.18
N GLU A 611 59.78 12.83 30.42
CA GLU A 611 61.24 12.63 30.45
C GLU A 611 61.99 13.88 29.99
N ILE A 612 61.54 14.50 28.90
CA ILE A 612 62.08 15.78 28.42
C ILE A 612 61.96 16.86 29.50
N ARG A 613 60.83 16.92 30.22
CA ARG A 613 60.63 17.91 31.28
C ARG A 613 61.62 17.70 32.44
N GLN A 614 61.85 16.45 32.85
CA GLN A 614 62.83 16.13 33.90
C GLN A 614 64.25 16.52 33.49
N LEU A 615 64.65 16.19 32.25
CA LEU A 615 65.97 16.58 31.73
C LEU A 615 66.12 18.11 31.63
N GLN A 616 65.04 18.83 31.33
CA GLN A 616 65.04 20.29 31.32
C GLN A 616 65.24 20.86 32.74
N GLU A 617 64.54 20.30 33.73
CA GLU A 617 64.69 20.68 35.15
C GLU A 617 66.13 20.41 35.65
N GLU A 618 66.73 19.27 35.30
CA GLU A 618 68.15 18.99 35.62
C GLU A 618 69.11 19.97 34.94
N LYS A 619 68.88 20.28 33.66
CA LYS A 619 69.69 21.26 32.93
C LYS A 619 69.64 22.64 33.58
N ASP A 620 68.46 23.09 34.00
CA ASP A 620 68.28 24.38 34.65
C ASP A 620 68.99 24.43 36.02
N HIS A 621 68.91 23.34 36.79
CA HIS A 621 69.65 23.20 38.05
C HIS A 621 71.18 23.24 37.83
N ILE A 622 71.70 22.50 36.84
CA ILE A 622 73.13 22.53 36.50
C ILE A 622 73.56 23.93 36.08
N ASN A 623 72.76 24.62 35.26
CA ASN A 623 73.04 26.00 34.85
C ASN A 623 73.10 26.95 36.05
N GLY A 624 72.18 26.83 37.02
CA GLY A 624 72.23 27.60 38.26
C GLY A 624 73.53 27.37 39.03
N LYS A 625 73.95 26.11 39.16
CA LYS A 625 75.19 25.74 39.86
C LYS A 625 76.44 26.24 39.14
N VAL A 626 76.44 26.25 37.80
CA VAL A 626 77.51 26.85 37.00
C VAL A 626 77.60 28.35 37.25
N GLN A 627 76.47 29.05 37.35
CA GLN A 627 76.46 30.49 37.67
C GLN A 627 77.01 30.77 39.08
N GLU A 628 76.63 29.97 40.07
CA GLU A 628 77.18 30.08 41.44
C GLU A 628 78.71 29.92 41.45
N LEU A 629 79.22 28.87 40.79
CA LEU A 629 80.67 28.63 40.69
C LEU A 629 81.39 29.74 39.91
N GLN A 630 80.74 30.32 38.89
CA GLN A 630 81.29 31.48 38.18
C GLN A 630 81.38 32.71 39.09
N GLN A 631 80.39 32.94 39.96
CA GLN A 631 80.41 34.03 40.93
C GLN A 631 81.50 33.83 41.98
N GLU A 632 81.62 32.61 42.51
CA GLU A 632 82.66 32.25 43.48
C GLU A 632 84.07 32.41 42.87
N LYS A 633 84.25 32.05 41.60
CA LYS A 633 85.49 32.31 40.86
C LYS A 633 85.81 33.80 40.75
N ILE A 634 84.82 34.66 40.54
CA ILE A 634 85.02 36.12 40.47
C ILE A 634 85.47 36.65 41.84
N GLU A 635 84.85 36.18 42.93
CA GLU A 635 85.22 36.56 44.30
C GLU A 635 86.65 36.16 44.63
N ILE A 636 87.02 34.90 44.37
CA ILE A 636 88.40 34.42 44.57
C ILE A 636 89.40 35.23 43.74
N ASN A 637 89.08 35.56 42.48
CA ASN A 637 89.96 36.39 41.65
C ASN A 637 90.16 37.79 42.24
N ASN A 638 89.11 38.39 42.82
CA ASN A 638 89.21 39.69 43.48
C ASN A 638 90.09 39.61 44.74
N GLU A 639 89.97 38.55 45.54
CA GLU A 639 90.85 38.31 46.68
C GLU A 639 92.32 38.14 46.25
N ILE A 640 92.58 37.37 45.18
CA ILE A 640 93.93 37.21 44.63
C ILE A 640 94.52 38.56 44.22
N LEU A 641 93.74 39.42 43.55
CA LEU A 641 94.18 40.77 43.17
C LEU A 641 94.55 41.62 44.39
N GLN A 642 93.74 41.58 45.46
CA GLN A 642 94.06 42.30 46.71
C GLN A 642 95.34 41.77 47.37
N LEU A 643 95.53 40.45 47.42
CA LEU A 643 96.74 39.84 47.98
C LEU A 643 97.98 40.19 47.15
N GLN A 644 97.86 40.24 45.82
CA GLN A 644 98.94 40.69 44.93
C GLN A 644 99.33 42.15 45.21
N GLU A 645 98.35 43.03 45.40
CA GLU A 645 98.58 44.43 45.77
C GLU A 645 99.29 44.53 47.13
N GLN A 646 98.81 43.80 48.15
CA GLN A 646 99.48 43.74 49.45
C GLN A 646 100.93 43.23 49.36
N ASN A 647 101.19 42.22 48.53
CA ASN A 647 102.55 41.73 48.31
C ASN A 647 103.44 42.76 47.62
N SER A 648 102.92 43.52 46.64
CA SER A 648 103.68 44.61 46.02
C SER A 648 104.06 45.71 47.03
N ASN A 649 103.13 46.06 47.93
CA ASN A 649 103.36 47.03 49.01
C ASN A 649 104.38 46.52 50.02
N LYS A 650 104.30 45.25 50.44
CA LYS A 650 105.30 44.66 51.33
C LYS A 650 106.68 44.56 50.67
N SER A 651 106.72 44.28 49.36
CA SER A 651 107.99 44.23 48.61
C SER A 651 108.67 45.59 48.56
N SER A 652 107.91 46.68 48.37
CA SER A 652 108.47 48.04 48.39
C SER A 652 108.94 48.43 49.79
N GLU A 653 108.22 48.02 50.84
CA GLU A 653 108.60 48.23 52.24
C GLU A 653 109.90 47.48 52.61
N ILE A 654 110.04 46.22 52.16
CA ILE A 654 111.30 45.46 52.29
C ILE A 654 112.45 46.17 51.57
N GLN A 655 112.21 46.70 50.37
CA GLN A 655 113.23 47.41 49.60
C GLN A 655 113.72 48.67 50.32
N GLN A 656 112.80 49.44 50.93
CA GLN A 656 113.14 50.59 51.77
C GLN A 656 113.96 50.20 53.01
N LEU A 657 113.58 49.11 53.68
CA LEU A 657 114.33 48.59 54.83
C LEU A 657 115.73 48.10 54.43
N GLN A 658 115.88 47.50 53.25
CA GLN A 658 117.19 47.12 52.70
C GLN A 658 118.05 48.35 52.40
N GLU A 659 117.49 49.42 51.85
CA GLU A 659 118.22 50.68 51.66
C GLU A 659 118.65 51.30 52.98
N GLN A 660 117.77 51.31 54.00
CA GLN A 660 118.13 51.77 55.34
C GLN A 660 119.26 50.93 55.93
N LYS A 661 119.16 49.60 55.88
CA LYS A 661 120.20 48.68 56.35
C LYS A 661 121.54 48.96 55.68
N ASN A 662 121.54 49.21 54.36
CA ASN A 662 122.77 49.53 53.63
C ASN A 662 123.36 50.87 54.07
N ARG A 663 122.53 51.90 54.32
CA ARG A 663 123.00 53.18 54.88
C ARG A 663 123.64 52.99 56.26
N THR A 664 122.98 52.28 57.17
CA THR A 664 123.54 52.04 58.51
C THR A 664 124.81 51.19 58.45
N SER A 665 124.88 50.23 57.52
CA SER A 665 126.11 49.44 57.30
C SER A 665 127.26 50.31 56.80
N ASN A 666 127.00 51.28 55.93
CA ASN A 666 128.01 52.24 55.47
C ASN A 666 128.46 53.17 56.61
N GLU A 667 127.53 53.69 57.41
CA GLU A 667 127.85 54.49 58.61
C GLU A 667 128.71 53.70 59.61
N ILE A 668 128.42 52.41 59.82
CA ILE A 668 129.24 51.54 60.67
C ILE A 668 130.65 51.37 60.07
N GLN A 669 130.78 51.24 58.74
CA GLN A 669 132.10 51.17 58.09
C GLN A 669 132.90 52.46 58.27
N GLU A 670 132.26 53.62 58.12
CA GLU A 670 132.88 54.93 58.36
C GLU A 670 133.35 55.06 59.82
N LEU A 671 132.49 54.74 60.78
CA LEU A 671 132.85 54.74 62.21
C LEU A 671 133.97 53.74 62.54
N GLN A 672 134.02 52.58 61.87
CA GLN A 672 135.13 51.64 62.01
C GLN A 672 136.44 52.21 61.44
N GLN A 673 136.37 53.02 60.40
CA GLN A 673 137.51 53.70 59.79
C GLN A 673 138.02 54.83 60.70
N GLU A 674 137.12 55.64 61.27
CA GLU A 674 137.45 56.63 62.32
C GLU A 674 138.07 55.98 63.56
N LYS A 675 137.51 54.84 64.02
CA LYS A 675 138.08 54.07 65.12
C LYS A 675 139.51 53.60 64.81
N ARG A 676 139.81 53.23 63.56
CA ARG A 676 141.18 52.88 63.14
C ARG A 676 142.11 54.10 63.12
N GLN A 677 141.62 55.27 62.68
CA GLN A 677 142.38 56.52 62.75
C GLN A 677 142.71 56.92 64.18
N MET A 678 141.72 56.93 65.08
CA MET A 678 141.95 57.20 66.52
C MET A 678 142.91 56.19 67.14
N LYS A 679 142.83 54.90 66.77
CA LYS A 679 143.77 53.88 67.26
C LYS A 679 145.20 54.16 66.81
N ASN A 680 145.39 54.66 65.58
CA ASN A 680 146.70 55.07 65.07
C ASN A 680 147.21 56.35 65.76
N GLU A 681 146.35 57.32 66.05
CA GLU A 681 146.71 58.52 66.83
C GLU A 681 147.12 58.18 68.27
N ILE A 682 146.42 57.24 68.92
CA ILE A 682 146.82 56.71 70.24
C ILE A 682 148.20 56.04 70.15
N LEU A 683 148.49 55.32 69.08
CA LEU A 683 149.80 54.69 68.86
C LEU A 683 150.91 55.74 68.72
N GLN A 684 150.65 56.84 68.00
CA GLN A 684 151.59 57.97 67.89
C GLN A 684 151.81 58.70 69.22
N LEU A 685 150.78 58.85 70.04
CA LEU A 685 150.90 59.43 71.39
C LEU A 685 151.65 58.49 72.36
N GLN A 686 151.53 57.18 72.18
CA GLN A 686 152.33 56.20 72.93
C GLN A 686 153.82 56.22 72.55
N ASP A 687 154.14 56.42 71.27
CA ASP A 687 155.52 56.60 70.78
C ASP A 687 156.15 57.94 71.23
N GLN A 688 155.34 58.98 71.46
CA GLN A 688 155.83 60.23 72.05
C GLN A 688 156.13 60.11 73.56
N ASN A 689 155.49 59.16 74.25
CA ASN A 689 155.64 58.96 75.70
C ASN A 689 156.83 58.04 76.03
N SER A 690 157.19 57.11 75.14
CA SER A 690 158.33 56.22 75.30
C SER A 690 159.69 56.92 75.16
N ASN A 691 159.80 57.96 74.33
CA ASN A 691 161.07 58.69 74.14
C ASN A 691 161.41 59.73 75.24
N LYS A 692 160.49 60.03 76.17
CA LYS A 692 160.77 60.89 77.33
C LYS A 692 161.23 60.13 78.59
N SER A 693 161.34 58.79 78.52
CA SER A 693 161.54 57.91 79.68
C SER A 693 162.96 57.37 79.87
N SER A 694 163.96 57.77 79.06
CA SER A 694 165.33 57.21 79.15
C SER A 694 166.45 58.25 79.33
N GLU A 695 166.16 59.38 79.98
CA GLU A 695 167.15 60.43 80.34
C GLU A 695 167.51 60.46 81.85
N ILE A 696 167.32 59.36 82.60
CA ILE A 696 167.83 59.21 83.98
C ILE A 696 168.50 57.85 84.17
#